data_AF-A0A841RG39-F1
#
_entry.id   AF-A0A841RG39-F1
#
_cell.length_a   1.000
_cell.length_b   1.000
_cell.length_c   1.000
_cell.angle_alpha   90.00
_cell.angle_beta   90.00
_cell.angle_gamma   90.00
#
_symmetry.space_group_name_H-M   'P 1'
#
loop_
_entity.id
_entity.type
_entity.pdbx_description
1 polymer ?
#
loop_
_entity_poly.entity_id
_entity_poly.type
_entity_poly.pdbx_seq_one_letter_code
_entity_poly.pdbx_strand_id
1 'polypeptide(L)'
;MVDASPLTKDLFSSNEDTTEAFRDNRTGRQVPKRDFINRINYTNFEKIPLSLIFRHNTFGRTIRIPAYSEPCVSDELSLKWVKGHGEGENLESFHLENIMIPGFDNTLEFSPSNCLIHSDGISVSLPESAYEMQRREKVRELCRSIEVTVIQNGTMFTGLLRNFHSSSFLIFLNRKDNGSLKLLNREEQISLLIRNNNEMIFSGICTVGSSRDIPGGSELVLKPASTSFKRFRAKEYRGERYDMNSSIQVRFRHPLSGQDKSFKVKDLSGSGISVKERADRSVLFAGLLIPDLKITLPGNNSMLCKAQVIYSGKNCENDPEHLLSGLAILDMNPPEYTRLLDYIHYEIDNRSNISHSVDTHALWRFFFESGFIYPEKYKFLLEDIDRIKDLYDKLYNEQPAIARHFIYQKENQIQGHMSMLRSYEKSWLLHHHAASSISGQNTGLDVLNQVGSFTNNCTHIESMHLDFLFCYFRRENKFPNRMFGGMAEKINDRSKCSLDDWAYFHFEQEEPAELFSSSEWQLAPSTEGELRDLQSFYDRKEGGLMMKNFNLDDGMLDSGTLLRDYSESGFSRDVTFFSLRKSGTACAVIMVDKTDAGLNMSDLTNSLKLFIINPLELDRTVIGRALRFLGQRYPGQGRIPTLAYPLDYARDLKLPIDKIYTLWVLNLEAGDSYFHHLKKLIRKIHH
;
A
#
# COMPACT_ATOMS: atom_id res chain seq x y z
N MET A 1 24.07 78.73 24.32
CA MET A 1 24.22 79.99 23.57
C MET A 1 23.43 79.83 22.29
N VAL A 2 22.24 80.44 22.26
CA VAL A 2 21.90 81.58 21.38
C VAL A 2 21.60 81.05 19.97
N ASP A 3 20.32 80.79 19.66
CA ASP A 3 19.40 81.71 18.94
C ASP A 3 19.80 81.81 17.45
N ALA A 4 18.92 81.88 16.45
CA ALA A 4 17.48 82.01 16.39
C ALA A 4 17.00 81.59 14.96
N SER A 5 15.72 81.26 14.90
CA SER A 5 14.81 81.28 13.72
C SER A 5 14.75 82.71 13.09
N PRO A 6 13.92 83.13 12.08
CA PRO A 6 12.77 82.44 11.44
C PRO A 6 12.36 82.87 10.00
N LEU A 7 11.23 82.28 9.51
CA LEU A 7 10.11 82.88 8.73
C LEU A 7 10.40 83.45 7.31
N THR A 8 9.53 83.35 6.30
CA THR A 8 8.10 83.75 6.27
C THR A 8 7.47 83.27 4.94
N LYS A 9 6.32 82.58 4.99
CA LYS A 9 4.97 83.02 4.56
C LYS A 9 4.78 83.32 3.07
N ASP A 10 4.10 82.39 2.40
CA ASP A 10 3.20 82.65 1.29
C ASP A 10 1.85 83.20 1.78
N LEU A 11 1.33 84.22 1.09
CA LEU A 11 -0.01 84.77 1.24
C LEU A 11 -0.70 84.82 -0.15
N PHE A 12 -1.80 84.07 -0.27
CA PHE A 12 -3.03 84.29 -1.05
C PHE A 12 -3.01 84.58 -2.57
N SER A 13 -3.73 83.75 -3.35
CA SER A 13 -4.97 84.16 -4.05
C SER A 13 -5.75 82.99 -4.72
N SER A 14 -7.06 82.90 -4.37
CA SER A 14 -8.27 82.47 -5.15
C SER A 14 -8.31 81.07 -5.82
N ASN A 15 -9.21 80.14 -5.42
CA ASN A 15 -10.64 79.97 -5.83
C ASN A 15 -10.78 79.88 -7.36
N GLU A 16 -11.29 78.82 -8.03
CA GLU A 16 -12.38 77.85 -7.83
C GLU A 16 -12.10 76.57 -8.65
N ASP A 17 -12.44 75.38 -8.14
CA ASP A 17 -13.38 74.44 -8.78
C ASP A 17 -13.39 73.09 -8.04
N THR A 18 -14.50 72.81 -7.39
CA THR A 18 -14.81 71.57 -6.68
C THR A 18 -15.22 70.47 -7.65
N THR A 19 -14.34 69.50 -7.87
CA THR A 19 -14.70 68.12 -8.23
C THR A 19 -13.88 67.18 -7.36
N GLU A 20 -14.44 66.79 -6.20
CA GLU A 20 -13.89 65.73 -5.37
C GLU A 20 -14.01 64.40 -6.10
N ALA A 21 -12.95 64.02 -6.79
CA ALA A 21 -12.74 62.67 -7.29
C ALA A 21 -12.57 61.72 -6.09
N PHE A 22 -13.54 60.82 -5.88
CA PHE A 22 -13.36 59.63 -5.07
C PHE A 22 -12.13 58.86 -5.60
N ARG A 23 -11.01 58.94 -4.88
CA ARG A 23 -9.80 58.16 -5.18
C ARG A 23 -10.06 56.69 -4.86
N ASP A 24 -10.09 55.88 -5.91
CA ASP A 24 -10.18 54.43 -5.85
C ASP A 24 -8.87 53.85 -5.28
N ASN A 25 -8.87 53.50 -3.99
CA ASN A 25 -7.70 53.07 -3.23
C ASN A 25 -7.46 51.55 -3.39
N ARG A 26 -7.52 51.02 -4.61
CA ARG A 26 -7.34 49.58 -4.92
C ARG A 26 -5.89 49.27 -5.28
N THR A 27 -5.26 48.36 -4.54
CA THR A 27 -3.82 48.00 -4.65
C THR A 27 -3.54 46.74 -5.48
N GLY A 28 -4.48 46.30 -6.33
CA GLY A 28 -4.38 45.06 -7.13
C GLY A 28 -3.83 45.27 -8.54
N ARG A 29 -3.31 44.21 -9.19
CA ARG A 29 -2.89 44.26 -10.61
C ARG A 29 -4.11 44.58 -11.48
N GLN A 30 -4.00 45.59 -12.33
CA GLN A 30 -5.06 45.97 -13.25
C GLN A 30 -5.14 44.98 -14.43
N VAL A 31 -6.35 44.52 -14.73
CA VAL A 31 -6.67 43.62 -15.85
C VAL A 31 -7.51 44.37 -16.88
N PRO A 32 -7.06 44.45 -18.16
CA PRO A 32 -7.78 45.19 -19.21
C PRO A 32 -9.20 44.66 -19.46
N LYS A 33 -10.12 45.55 -19.88
CA LYS A 33 -11.53 45.24 -20.20
C LYS A 33 -11.73 43.97 -21.00
N ARG A 34 -11.02 43.85 -22.13
CA ARG A 34 -11.09 42.68 -23.01
C ARG A 34 -10.81 41.36 -22.27
N ASP A 35 -9.81 41.34 -21.41
CA ASP A 35 -9.35 40.12 -20.77
C ASP A 35 -10.29 39.68 -19.63
N PHE A 36 -10.89 40.62 -18.89
CA PHE A 36 -11.89 40.27 -17.88
C PHE A 36 -13.28 39.97 -18.50
N ILE A 37 -13.64 40.54 -19.65
CA ILE A 37 -14.83 40.11 -20.43
C ILE A 37 -14.69 38.64 -20.84
N ASN A 38 -13.53 38.24 -21.36
CA ASN A 38 -13.28 36.83 -21.69
C ASN A 38 -13.45 35.91 -20.47
N ARG A 39 -13.10 36.40 -19.28
CA ARG A 39 -13.29 35.65 -18.03
C ARG A 39 -14.76 35.57 -17.61
N ILE A 40 -15.52 36.65 -17.76
CA ILE A 40 -16.98 36.64 -17.54
C ILE A 40 -17.64 35.61 -18.48
N ASN A 41 -17.23 35.59 -19.74
CA ASN A 41 -17.72 34.63 -20.73
C ASN A 41 -17.31 33.18 -20.41
N TYR A 42 -16.11 32.96 -19.89
CA TYR A 42 -15.71 31.64 -19.38
C TYR A 42 -16.59 31.20 -18.19
N THR A 43 -16.88 32.10 -17.24
CA THR A 43 -17.78 31.78 -16.12
C THR A 43 -19.22 31.50 -16.58
N ASN A 44 -19.70 32.18 -17.63
CA ASN A 44 -20.98 31.87 -18.28
C ASN A 44 -20.95 30.45 -18.90
N PHE A 45 -19.90 30.13 -19.66
CA PHE A 45 -19.73 28.82 -20.30
C PHE A 45 -19.73 27.65 -19.31
N GLU A 46 -19.01 27.78 -18.20
CA GLU A 46 -18.94 26.78 -17.12
C GLU A 46 -20.12 26.80 -16.15
N LYS A 47 -21.06 27.74 -16.33
CA LYS A 47 -22.19 27.99 -15.41
C LYS A 47 -21.73 28.22 -13.96
N ILE A 48 -20.70 29.04 -13.80
CA ILE A 48 -20.16 29.48 -12.50
C ILE A 48 -20.76 30.87 -12.18
N PRO A 49 -21.43 31.08 -11.04
CA PRO A 49 -22.02 32.37 -10.72
C PRO A 49 -20.96 33.40 -10.29
N LEU A 50 -21.16 34.65 -10.69
CA LEU A 50 -20.44 35.81 -10.18
C LEU A 50 -21.02 36.19 -8.81
N SER A 51 -20.27 36.96 -8.03
CA SER A 51 -20.72 37.42 -6.71
C SER A 51 -20.85 38.92 -6.65
N LEU A 52 -22.06 39.39 -6.40
CA LEU A 52 -22.39 40.80 -6.28
C LEU A 52 -22.43 41.17 -4.80
N ILE A 53 -21.72 42.24 -4.43
CA ILE A 53 -21.66 42.74 -3.06
C ILE A 53 -22.47 44.01 -2.94
N PHE A 54 -23.58 43.93 -2.21
CA PHE A 54 -24.48 45.05 -1.96
C PHE A 54 -24.25 45.58 -0.55
N ARG A 55 -24.23 46.91 -0.40
CA ARG A 55 -24.13 47.58 0.89
C ARG A 55 -25.36 48.44 1.13
N HIS A 56 -25.97 48.28 2.31
CA HIS A 56 -27.16 49.00 2.70
C HIS A 56 -26.83 50.49 2.85
N ASN A 57 -27.64 51.35 2.24
CA ASN A 57 -27.40 52.79 2.15
C ASN A 57 -27.35 53.47 3.52
N THR A 58 -28.22 53.05 4.46
CA THR A 58 -28.30 53.61 5.82
C THR A 58 -27.51 52.85 6.89
N PHE A 59 -27.63 51.52 6.96
CA PHE A 59 -27.15 50.74 8.11
C PHE A 59 -25.78 50.08 7.92
N GLY A 60 -25.14 50.27 6.77
CA GLY A 60 -23.81 49.69 6.48
C GLY A 60 -23.77 48.15 6.40
N ARG A 61 -24.93 47.47 6.50
CA ARG A 61 -25.06 46.01 6.34
C ARG A 61 -24.69 45.62 4.92
N THR A 62 -23.80 44.64 4.77
CA THR A 62 -23.42 44.09 3.46
C THR A 62 -24.07 42.73 3.23
N ILE A 63 -24.60 42.51 2.02
CA ILE A 63 -25.12 41.22 1.56
C ILE A 63 -24.42 40.80 0.28
N ARG A 64 -24.27 39.49 0.08
CA ARG A 64 -23.65 38.89 -1.11
C ARG A 64 -24.67 38.08 -1.87
N ILE A 65 -24.93 38.43 -3.13
CA ILE A 65 -25.91 37.79 -3.99
C ILE A 65 -25.19 37.16 -5.19
N PRO A 66 -25.30 35.83 -5.39
CA PRO A 66 -24.77 35.20 -6.59
C PRO A 66 -25.68 35.46 -7.80
N ALA A 67 -25.08 35.66 -8.97
CA ALA A 67 -25.81 35.79 -10.24
C ALA A 67 -25.04 35.15 -11.40
N TYR A 68 -25.76 34.55 -12.35
CA TYR A 68 -25.19 34.01 -13.58
C TYR A 68 -25.06 35.11 -14.63
N SER A 69 -23.88 35.29 -15.22
CA SER A 69 -23.73 36.18 -16.37
C SER A 69 -24.41 35.60 -17.59
N GLU A 70 -24.93 36.48 -18.44
CA GLU A 70 -25.21 36.17 -19.84
C GLU A 70 -23.93 36.38 -20.69
N PRO A 71 -23.90 35.90 -21.95
CA PRO A 71 -22.77 36.18 -22.85
C PRO A 71 -22.53 37.69 -22.98
N CYS A 72 -21.34 38.13 -22.60
CA CYS A 72 -20.93 39.51 -22.60
C CYS A 72 -20.11 39.81 -23.86
N VAL A 73 -20.69 40.55 -24.80
CA VAL A 73 -20.06 40.91 -26.08
C VAL A 73 -19.81 42.41 -26.24
N SER A 74 -20.29 43.21 -25.29
CA SER A 74 -20.22 44.67 -25.28
C SER A 74 -19.77 45.18 -23.90
N ASP A 75 -19.85 46.49 -23.70
CA ASP A 75 -19.56 47.17 -22.44
C ASP A 75 -20.68 47.06 -21.39
N GLU A 76 -21.72 46.28 -21.69
CA GLU A 76 -22.85 46.03 -20.80
C GLU A 76 -22.90 44.56 -20.40
N LEU A 77 -23.03 44.31 -19.09
CA LEU A 77 -23.11 42.99 -18.50
C LEU A 77 -24.49 42.76 -17.90
N SER A 78 -25.22 41.79 -18.44
CA SER A 78 -26.49 41.29 -17.89
C SER A 78 -26.25 40.08 -17.00
N LEU A 79 -26.85 40.09 -15.81
CA LEU A 79 -26.71 39.06 -14.78
C LEU A 79 -28.09 38.60 -14.30
N LYS A 80 -28.30 37.28 -14.19
CA LYS A 80 -29.55 36.68 -13.70
C LYS A 80 -29.40 36.10 -12.30
N TRP A 81 -30.37 36.33 -11.43
CA TRP A 81 -30.34 35.85 -10.06
C TRP A 81 -30.30 34.32 -9.97
N VAL A 82 -29.50 33.79 -9.04
CA VAL A 82 -29.59 32.37 -8.68
C VAL A 82 -30.82 32.18 -7.78
N LYS A 83 -31.75 31.29 -8.16
CA LYS A 83 -32.99 31.02 -7.40
C LYS A 83 -32.73 30.76 -5.91
N GLY A 84 -33.57 31.32 -5.03
CA GLY A 84 -33.45 31.17 -3.58
C GLY A 84 -32.43 32.11 -2.91
N HIS A 85 -31.74 32.98 -3.66
CA HIS A 85 -30.82 33.97 -3.12
C HIS A 85 -31.36 35.39 -3.29
N GLY A 86 -31.32 36.21 -2.23
CA GLY A 86 -31.82 37.59 -2.24
C GLY A 86 -33.34 37.74 -2.09
N GLU A 87 -34.08 36.63 -2.03
CA GLU A 87 -35.54 36.63 -1.82
C GLU A 87 -35.89 37.25 -0.45
N GLY A 88 -36.67 38.34 -0.47
CA GLY A 88 -37.10 39.08 0.73
C GLY A 88 -36.24 40.28 1.12
N GLU A 89 -35.11 40.53 0.46
CA GLU A 89 -34.32 41.75 0.67
C GLU A 89 -34.84 42.89 -0.23
N ASN A 90 -35.02 44.09 0.31
CA ASN A 90 -35.35 45.27 -0.50
C ASN A 90 -34.07 45.84 -1.14
N LEU A 91 -33.70 45.35 -2.32
CA LEU A 91 -32.46 45.75 -3.00
C LEU A 91 -32.39 47.24 -3.35
N GLU A 92 -33.52 47.96 -3.40
CA GLU A 92 -33.54 49.43 -3.58
C GLU A 92 -32.89 50.17 -2.40
N SER A 93 -32.85 49.54 -1.22
CA SER A 93 -32.20 50.09 -0.02
C SER A 93 -30.67 49.84 0.01
N PHE A 94 -30.13 49.20 -1.03
CA PHE A 94 -28.72 48.89 -1.17
C PHE A 94 -28.14 49.54 -2.42
N HIS A 95 -26.84 49.84 -2.38
CA HIS A 95 -26.06 50.09 -3.59
C HIS A 95 -25.15 48.90 -3.86
N LEU A 96 -24.95 48.61 -5.14
CA LEU A 96 -23.98 47.60 -5.57
C LEU A 96 -22.57 48.20 -5.46
N GLU A 97 -21.76 47.63 -4.58
CA GLU A 97 -20.41 48.12 -4.29
C GLU A 97 -19.38 47.57 -5.29
N ASN A 98 -19.41 46.24 -5.51
CA ASN A 98 -18.52 45.58 -6.44
C ASN A 98 -19.10 44.26 -6.98
N ILE A 99 -18.51 43.79 -8.07
CA ILE A 99 -18.76 42.47 -8.65
C ILE A 99 -17.45 41.70 -8.65
N MET A 100 -17.49 40.49 -8.09
CA MET A 100 -16.38 39.55 -8.07
C MET A 100 -16.56 38.47 -9.14
N ILE A 101 -15.57 38.37 -10.04
CA ILE A 101 -15.47 37.36 -11.08
C ILE A 101 -14.51 36.26 -10.59
N PRO A 102 -15.00 35.04 -10.35
CA PRO A 102 -14.13 33.93 -9.99
C PRO A 102 -13.22 33.54 -11.17
N GLY A 103 -12.09 32.91 -10.88
CA GLY A 103 -11.38 32.12 -11.88
C GLY A 103 -10.30 31.28 -11.24
N PHE A 104 -9.37 30.78 -12.04
CA PHE A 104 -8.53 29.65 -11.63
C PHE A 104 -7.60 29.96 -10.44
N ASP A 105 -6.91 31.10 -10.46
CA ASP A 105 -5.85 31.41 -9.49
C ASP A 105 -6.08 32.68 -8.65
N ASN A 106 -7.02 33.53 -9.07
CA ASN A 106 -7.27 34.84 -8.48
C ASN A 106 -8.76 35.16 -8.60
N THR A 107 -9.21 36.25 -7.98
CA THR A 107 -10.56 36.80 -8.19
C THR A 107 -10.38 38.18 -8.79
N LEU A 108 -11.09 38.48 -9.87
CA LEU A 108 -11.14 39.85 -10.36
C LEU A 108 -12.30 40.55 -9.68
N GLU A 109 -12.08 41.80 -9.32
CA GLU A 109 -13.09 42.66 -8.74
C GLU A 109 -13.18 43.93 -9.57
N PHE A 110 -14.39 44.38 -9.85
CA PHE A 110 -14.61 45.67 -10.46
C PHE A 110 -15.81 46.38 -9.83
N SER A 111 -15.77 47.71 -9.84
CA SER A 111 -16.95 48.51 -9.50
C SER A 111 -17.78 48.70 -10.76
N PRO A 112 -19.03 48.23 -10.77
CA PRO A 112 -19.93 48.52 -11.87
C PRO A 112 -20.38 49.99 -11.84
N SER A 113 -20.71 50.53 -13.00
CA SER A 113 -21.45 51.80 -13.14
C SER A 113 -22.81 51.55 -13.79
N ASN A 114 -23.72 52.52 -13.69
CA ASN A 114 -25.06 52.48 -14.30
C ASN A 114 -25.84 51.18 -13.98
N CYS A 115 -26.00 50.86 -12.70
CA CYS A 115 -26.68 49.64 -12.26
C CYS A 115 -28.20 49.76 -12.39
N LEU A 116 -28.81 48.87 -13.18
CA LEU A 116 -30.27 48.76 -13.35
C LEU A 116 -30.73 47.41 -12.82
N ILE A 117 -31.47 47.41 -11.71
CA ILE A 117 -32.01 46.20 -11.09
C ILE A 117 -33.33 45.83 -11.75
N HIS A 118 -33.47 44.56 -12.13
CA HIS A 118 -34.67 43.97 -12.70
C HIS A 118 -35.21 42.86 -11.77
N SER A 119 -36.44 42.40 -12.02
CA SER A 119 -37.06 41.36 -11.21
C SER A 119 -36.31 40.02 -11.24
N ASP A 120 -35.63 39.70 -12.34
CA ASP A 120 -34.93 38.44 -12.57
C ASP A 120 -33.40 38.59 -12.62
N GLY A 121 -32.88 39.81 -12.49
CA GLY A 121 -31.46 40.09 -12.64
C GLY A 121 -31.05 41.53 -12.42
N ILE A 122 -29.88 41.88 -12.94
CA ILE A 122 -29.31 43.23 -12.94
C ILE A 122 -28.45 43.43 -14.19
N SER A 123 -28.51 44.64 -14.75
CA SER A 123 -27.64 45.09 -15.83
C SER A 123 -26.69 46.15 -15.33
N VAL A 124 -25.42 46.08 -15.75
CA VAL A 124 -24.36 47.01 -15.34
C VAL A 124 -23.47 47.40 -16.50
N SER A 125 -22.93 48.61 -16.48
CA SER A 125 -21.84 49.03 -17.36
C SER A 125 -20.49 48.56 -16.81
N LEU A 126 -19.65 48.03 -17.69
CA LEU A 126 -18.31 47.55 -17.37
C LEU A 126 -17.27 48.69 -17.39
N PRO A 127 -16.38 48.77 -16.38
CA PRO A 127 -15.28 49.73 -16.38
C PRO A 127 -14.16 49.33 -17.36
N GLU A 128 -13.24 50.25 -17.67
CA GLU A 128 -12.07 50.01 -18.54
C GLU A 128 -11.10 48.93 -18.01
N SER A 129 -11.19 48.61 -16.72
CA SER A 129 -10.38 47.57 -16.11
C SER A 129 -11.03 46.98 -14.86
N ALA A 130 -10.73 45.72 -14.61
CA ALA A 130 -10.95 45.09 -13.31
C ALA A 130 -9.62 45.01 -12.54
N TYR A 131 -9.69 44.84 -11.23
CA TYR A 131 -8.53 44.70 -10.37
C TYR A 131 -8.42 43.26 -9.90
N GLU A 132 -7.23 42.70 -9.98
CA GLU A 132 -6.92 41.41 -9.37
C GLU A 132 -6.91 41.59 -7.85
N MET A 133 -7.89 41.00 -7.17
CA MET A 133 -7.85 40.89 -5.72
C MET A 133 -6.66 40.02 -5.32
N GLN A 134 -6.04 40.32 -4.17
CA GLN A 134 -4.92 39.56 -3.63
C GLN A 134 -5.14 38.06 -3.85
N ARG A 135 -4.20 37.45 -4.58
CA ARG A 135 -4.16 36.01 -4.81
C ARG A 135 -4.34 35.36 -3.44
N ARG A 136 -5.32 34.47 -3.29
CA ARG A 136 -5.26 33.57 -2.14
C ARG A 136 -3.92 32.86 -2.27
N GLU A 137 -3.06 32.96 -1.26
CA GLU A 137 -1.74 32.29 -1.26
C GLU A 137 -1.87 30.78 -1.56
N LYS A 138 -3.05 30.22 -1.33
CA LYS A 138 -3.38 28.81 -1.44
C LYS A 138 -4.71 28.61 -2.18
N VAL A 139 -4.67 27.97 -3.34
CA VAL A 139 -5.82 27.58 -4.16
C VAL A 139 -6.51 26.37 -3.53
N ARG A 140 -7.84 26.41 -3.40
CA ARG A 140 -8.63 25.34 -2.75
C ARG A 140 -9.41 24.55 -3.80
N GLU A 141 -9.39 23.23 -3.66
CA GLU A 141 -10.11 22.28 -4.52
C GLU A 141 -11.53 22.07 -4.02
N LEU A 142 -12.51 22.13 -4.93
CA LEU A 142 -13.92 21.90 -4.62
C LEU A 142 -14.20 20.41 -4.41
N CYS A 143 -15.08 20.11 -3.45
CA CYS A 143 -15.57 18.77 -3.18
C CYS A 143 -17.07 18.71 -3.49
N ARG A 144 -17.51 17.59 -4.06
CA ARG A 144 -18.93 17.33 -4.36
C ARG A 144 -19.37 16.11 -3.56
N SER A 145 -20.34 16.30 -2.67
CA SER A 145 -20.98 15.21 -1.91
C SER A 145 -20.02 14.35 -1.09
N ILE A 146 -19.01 14.96 -0.45
CA ILE A 146 -18.09 14.27 0.44
C ILE A 146 -18.57 14.43 1.88
N GLU A 147 -18.88 13.30 2.52
CA GLU A 147 -19.38 13.25 3.89
C GLU A 147 -18.24 13.42 4.91
N VAL A 148 -18.53 14.18 5.96
CA VAL A 148 -17.63 14.32 7.10
C VAL A 148 -18.33 13.99 8.40
N THR A 149 -17.57 13.45 9.35
CA THR A 149 -17.97 13.30 10.74
C THR A 149 -16.93 13.95 11.63
N VAL A 150 -17.36 14.87 12.47
CA VAL A 150 -16.56 15.50 13.51
C VAL A 150 -16.90 14.83 14.84
N ILE A 151 -15.88 14.36 15.56
CA ILE A 151 -16.03 13.73 16.88
C ILE A 151 -15.28 14.58 17.90
N GLN A 152 -15.94 14.97 18.98
CA GLN A 152 -15.34 15.66 20.13
C GLN A 152 -16.03 15.23 21.42
N ASN A 153 -15.25 14.79 22.41
CA ASN A 153 -15.73 14.42 23.75
C ASN A 153 -16.97 13.49 23.75
N GLY A 154 -16.96 12.47 22.87
CA GLY A 154 -18.06 11.50 22.72
C GLY A 154 -19.28 12.01 21.94
N THR A 155 -19.29 13.28 21.51
CA THR A 155 -20.33 13.85 20.64
C THR A 155 -19.91 13.74 19.18
N MET A 156 -20.85 13.43 18.30
CA MET A 156 -20.64 13.31 16.86
C MET A 156 -21.45 14.36 16.11
N PHE A 157 -20.82 14.99 15.12
CA PHE A 157 -21.46 15.93 14.22
C PHE A 157 -21.23 15.50 12.77
N THR A 158 -22.26 15.44 11.94
CA THR A 158 -22.19 15.08 10.52
C THR A 158 -22.28 16.31 9.62
N GLY A 159 -21.68 16.24 8.44
CA GLY A 159 -21.71 17.36 7.51
C GLY A 159 -21.08 17.04 6.17
N LEU A 160 -20.76 18.09 5.42
CA LEU A 160 -20.15 17.98 4.10
C LEU A 160 -18.81 18.73 4.03
N LEU A 161 -17.83 18.13 3.38
CA LEU A 161 -16.61 18.83 2.95
C LEU A 161 -16.95 19.67 1.71
N ARG A 162 -16.73 20.98 1.79
CA ARG A 162 -17.00 21.93 0.70
C ARG A 162 -15.80 22.09 -0.22
N ASN A 163 -14.63 22.29 0.37
CA ASN A 163 -13.36 22.42 -0.36
C ASN A 163 -12.16 22.22 0.58
N PHE A 164 -10.98 22.01 0.02
CA PHE A 164 -9.76 21.80 0.79
C PHE A 164 -8.51 22.34 0.11
N HIS A 165 -7.48 22.55 0.92
CA HIS A 165 -6.07 22.57 0.53
C HIS A 165 -5.37 21.54 1.43
N SER A 166 -4.16 21.08 1.07
CA SER A 166 -3.36 20.21 1.95
C SER A 166 -3.16 20.69 3.39
N SER A 167 -3.37 21.99 3.67
CA SER A 167 -3.18 22.58 5.00
C SER A 167 -4.49 22.93 5.70
N SER A 168 -5.66 22.77 5.05
CA SER A 168 -6.95 23.04 5.69
C SER A 168 -8.17 22.54 4.92
N PHE A 169 -9.20 22.14 5.65
CA PHE A 169 -10.50 21.69 5.15
C PHE A 169 -11.57 22.72 5.46
N LEU A 170 -12.48 23.00 4.53
CA LEU A 170 -13.69 23.79 4.80
C LEU A 170 -14.87 22.82 4.84
N ILE A 171 -15.47 22.67 6.01
CA ILE A 171 -16.63 21.82 6.21
C ILE A 171 -17.87 22.65 6.52
N PHE A 172 -19.03 22.08 6.23
CA PHE A 172 -20.32 22.61 6.62
C PHE A 172 -21.06 21.57 7.48
N LEU A 173 -21.42 21.96 8.71
CA LEU A 173 -22.22 21.15 9.63
C LEU A 173 -23.67 21.62 9.57
N ASN A 174 -24.58 20.72 9.20
CA ASN A 174 -26.01 21.03 9.10
C ASN A 174 -26.66 21.04 10.49
N ARG A 175 -27.41 22.09 10.83
CA ARG A 175 -28.09 22.17 12.12
C ARG A 175 -29.22 21.13 12.26
N LYS A 176 -29.90 20.76 11.16
CA LYS A 176 -30.99 19.77 11.21
C LYS A 176 -30.51 18.40 11.66
N ASP A 177 -29.35 17.98 11.17
CA ASP A 177 -28.82 16.63 11.39
C ASP A 177 -28.08 16.51 12.74
N ASN A 178 -27.68 17.65 13.32
CA ASN A 178 -26.80 17.70 14.49
C ASN A 178 -27.45 18.30 15.75
N GLY A 179 -28.67 18.81 15.65
CA GLY A 179 -29.32 19.51 16.75
C GLY A 179 -28.57 20.78 17.19
N SER A 180 -27.89 20.74 18.33
CA SER A 180 -27.19 21.91 18.91
C SER A 180 -25.69 21.87 18.62
N LEU A 181 -25.27 22.68 17.64
CA LEU A 181 -23.85 22.92 17.36
C LEU A 181 -23.12 23.70 18.47
N LYS A 182 -23.81 24.15 19.52
CA LYS A 182 -23.19 24.78 20.71
C LYS A 182 -22.36 23.81 21.55
N LEU A 183 -22.60 22.50 21.40
CA LEU A 183 -21.82 21.46 22.10
C LEU A 183 -20.41 21.29 21.53
N LEU A 184 -20.15 21.82 20.33
CA LEU A 184 -18.83 21.80 19.72
C LEU A 184 -17.97 22.93 20.31
N ASN A 185 -16.94 22.58 21.08
CA ASN A 185 -15.93 23.53 21.53
C ASN A 185 -14.93 23.80 20.41
N ARG A 186 -14.98 25.00 19.84
CA ARG A 186 -14.15 25.42 18.70
C ARG A 186 -12.71 25.78 19.09
N GLU A 187 -12.40 25.90 20.38
CA GLU A 187 -11.06 26.20 20.87
C GLU A 187 -10.21 24.94 21.08
N GLU A 188 -10.87 23.78 21.16
CA GLU A 188 -10.24 22.48 21.41
C GLU A 188 -10.00 21.68 20.14
N GLN A 189 -9.18 20.63 20.25
CA GLN A 189 -8.97 19.68 19.17
C GLN A 189 -10.24 18.88 18.85
N ILE A 190 -10.38 18.50 17.59
CA ILE A 190 -11.48 17.67 17.09
C ILE A 190 -10.92 16.51 16.27
N SER A 191 -11.60 15.37 16.27
CA SER A 191 -11.32 14.28 15.33
C SER A 191 -12.19 14.45 14.09
N LEU A 192 -11.58 14.55 12.92
CA LEU A 192 -12.26 14.63 11.63
C LEU A 192 -12.14 13.29 10.90
N LEU A 193 -13.29 12.75 10.49
CA LEU A 193 -13.40 11.61 9.59
C LEU A 193 -13.98 12.10 8.26
N ILE A 194 -13.37 11.71 7.15
CA ILE A 194 -13.86 12.03 5.80
C ILE A 194 -14.10 10.72 5.05
N ARG A 195 -15.29 10.58 4.48
CA ARG A 195 -15.70 9.38 3.73
C ARG A 195 -16.09 9.71 2.30
N ASN A 196 -15.78 8.79 1.40
CA ASN A 196 -16.28 8.79 0.03
C ASN A 196 -16.76 7.38 -0.31
N ASN A 197 -18.01 7.23 -0.76
CA ASN A 197 -18.60 5.94 -1.14
C ASN A 197 -18.35 4.80 -0.12
N ASN A 198 -18.61 5.08 1.17
CA ASN A 198 -18.36 4.19 2.33
C ASN A 198 -16.90 3.89 2.67
N GLU A 199 -15.92 4.30 1.86
CA GLU A 199 -14.50 4.18 2.21
C GLU A 199 -14.05 5.37 3.07
N MET A 200 -13.29 5.08 4.13
CA MET A 200 -12.67 6.11 4.97
C MET A 200 -11.42 6.65 4.28
N ILE A 201 -11.53 7.85 3.71
CA ILE A 201 -10.45 8.49 2.96
C ILE A 201 -9.45 9.22 3.87
N PHE A 202 -9.93 9.74 5.00
CA PHE A 202 -9.08 10.42 5.97
C PHE A 202 -9.65 10.29 7.38
N SER A 203 -8.75 10.14 8.35
CA SER A 203 -9.01 10.24 9.77
C SER A 203 -7.84 10.98 10.43
N GLY A 204 -8.13 12.01 11.21
CA GLY A 204 -7.09 12.75 11.90
C GLY A 204 -7.59 13.81 12.85
N ILE A 205 -6.68 14.31 13.67
CA ILE A 205 -6.94 15.39 14.60
C ILE A 205 -6.76 16.73 13.89
N CYS A 206 -7.71 17.64 14.12
CA CYS A 206 -7.75 18.98 13.57
C CYS A 206 -7.96 20.03 14.67
N THR A 207 -7.58 21.27 14.37
CA THR A 207 -7.97 22.47 15.13
C THR A 207 -8.90 23.34 14.29
N VAL A 208 -9.79 24.10 14.91
CA VAL A 208 -10.65 25.06 14.19
C VAL A 208 -9.86 26.35 13.99
N GLY A 209 -9.52 26.65 12.72
CA GLY A 209 -8.84 27.89 12.36
C GLY A 209 -9.78 29.09 12.27
N SER A 210 -10.98 28.88 11.75
CA SER A 210 -12.05 29.89 11.77
C SER A 210 -13.42 29.23 11.66
N SER A 211 -14.46 29.93 12.11
CA SER A 211 -15.84 29.47 12.03
C SER A 211 -16.78 30.60 11.63
N ARG A 212 -17.83 30.28 10.87
CA ARG A 212 -18.91 31.20 10.53
C ARG A 212 -20.24 30.50 10.67
N ASP A 213 -21.12 31.05 11.49
CA ASP A 213 -22.50 30.58 11.57
C ASP A 213 -23.32 31.21 10.44
N ILE A 214 -24.07 30.36 9.73
CA ILE A 214 -24.91 30.76 8.59
C ILE A 214 -26.31 30.17 8.75
N PRO A 215 -27.33 30.69 8.03
CA PRO A 215 -28.65 30.09 8.05
C PRO A 215 -28.58 28.59 7.70
N GLY A 216 -29.07 27.74 8.60
CA GLY A 216 -29.08 26.27 8.42
C GLY A 216 -27.87 25.51 8.99
N GLY A 217 -26.81 26.16 9.48
CA GLY A 217 -25.65 25.43 10.01
C GLY A 217 -24.42 26.30 10.33
N SER A 218 -23.26 25.65 10.38
CA SER A 218 -21.97 26.33 10.63
C SER A 218 -20.94 25.88 9.61
N GLU A 219 -20.19 26.84 9.06
CA GLU A 219 -18.98 26.59 8.29
C GLU A 219 -17.76 26.63 9.20
N LEU A 220 -16.88 25.64 9.09
CA LEU A 220 -15.65 25.55 9.87
C LEU A 220 -14.46 25.33 8.95
N VAL A 221 -13.41 26.15 9.12
CA VAL A 221 -12.10 25.91 8.51
C VAL A 221 -11.26 25.12 9.52
N LEU A 222 -10.99 23.87 9.20
CA LEU A 222 -10.22 22.95 10.02
C LEU A 222 -8.78 22.86 9.51
N LYS A 223 -7.81 22.85 10.42
CA LYS A 223 -6.39 22.66 10.11
C LYS A 223 -5.92 21.33 10.69
N PRO A 224 -5.33 20.41 9.90
CA PRO A 224 -4.71 19.21 10.43
C PRO A 224 -3.68 19.55 11.51
N ALA A 225 -3.71 18.83 12.63
CA ALA A 225 -2.79 19.06 13.75
C ALA A 225 -1.37 18.54 13.45
N SER A 226 -1.24 17.57 12.55
CA SER A 226 0.06 17.03 12.11
C SER A 226 0.15 16.97 10.59
N THR A 227 1.35 17.18 10.08
CA THR A 227 1.72 17.02 8.67
C THR A 227 2.49 15.73 8.40
N SER A 228 2.63 14.86 9.40
CA SER A 228 3.21 13.53 9.24
C SER A 228 2.79 12.53 10.33
N PHE A 229 2.86 11.23 10.04
CA PHE A 229 2.71 10.16 11.02
C PHE A 229 3.49 8.92 10.60
N LYS A 230 3.60 7.93 11.50
CA LYS A 230 4.21 6.63 11.20
C LYS A 230 3.10 5.60 10.99
N ARG A 231 2.96 5.10 9.75
CA ARG A 231 2.01 4.03 9.42
C ARG A 231 2.48 2.66 9.92
N PHE A 232 3.77 2.37 9.71
CA PHE A 232 4.40 1.12 10.09
C PHE A 232 5.41 1.34 11.22
N ARG A 233 5.72 0.26 11.95
CA ARG A 233 6.81 0.26 12.93
C ARG A 233 8.11 0.62 12.24
N ALA A 234 8.94 1.43 12.90
CA ALA A 234 10.24 1.77 12.35
C ALA A 234 11.12 0.52 12.34
N LYS A 235 11.59 0.12 11.16
CA LYS A 235 12.62 -0.92 10.99
C LYS A 235 14.01 -0.31 11.08
N GLU A 236 14.94 -1.08 11.62
CA GLU A 236 16.37 -0.76 11.56
C GLU A 236 16.89 -0.89 10.13
N TYR A 237 16.51 -1.98 9.44
CA TYR A 237 16.88 -2.21 8.04
C TYR A 237 15.73 -1.80 7.12
N ARG A 238 15.96 -0.77 6.32
CA ARG A 238 14.98 -0.26 5.36
C ARG A 238 15.37 -0.66 3.95
N GLY A 239 14.38 -0.81 3.07
CA GLY A 239 14.64 -0.93 1.64
C GLY A 239 15.32 0.34 1.14
N GLU A 240 16.31 0.17 0.28
CA GLU A 240 16.99 1.30 -0.36
C GLU A 240 15.99 2.14 -1.15
N ARG A 241 16.12 3.46 -1.06
CA ARG A 241 15.35 4.39 -1.89
C ARG A 241 16.24 4.77 -3.06
N TYR A 242 15.74 4.51 -4.26
CA TYR A 242 16.42 4.94 -5.47
C TYR A 242 16.00 6.40 -5.74
N ASP A 243 16.99 7.30 -5.86
CA ASP A 243 16.80 8.70 -6.23
C ASP A 243 16.67 8.78 -7.75
N MET A 244 15.53 9.26 -8.23
CA MET A 244 15.14 9.03 -9.62
C MET A 244 15.72 10.09 -10.54
N ASN A 245 16.58 9.64 -11.48
CA ASN A 245 16.91 10.40 -12.69
C ASN A 245 15.89 10.14 -13.83
N SER A 246 14.91 9.26 -13.62
CA SER A 246 13.99 8.74 -14.65
C SER A 246 12.62 9.44 -14.66
N SER A 247 11.84 9.23 -15.72
CA SER A 247 10.55 9.87 -15.99
C SER A 247 9.35 9.22 -15.27
N ILE A 248 9.55 8.65 -14.08
CA ILE A 248 8.47 7.99 -13.34
C ILE A 248 7.43 9.02 -12.89
N GLN A 249 6.17 8.68 -13.12
CA GLN A 249 5.03 9.50 -12.74
C GLN A 249 4.04 8.67 -11.93
N VAL A 250 3.44 9.31 -10.94
CA VAL A 250 2.24 8.77 -10.29
C VAL A 250 1.02 9.54 -10.72
N ARG A 251 -0.07 8.82 -10.97
CA ARG A 251 -1.36 9.38 -11.38
C ARG A 251 -2.48 8.76 -10.56
N PHE A 252 -3.45 9.56 -10.17
CA PHE A 252 -4.66 9.08 -9.51
C PHE A 252 -5.78 10.09 -9.66
N ARG A 253 -7.01 9.61 -9.53
CA ARG A 253 -8.19 10.47 -9.39
C ARG A 253 -8.32 10.84 -7.91
N HIS A 254 -8.21 12.12 -7.57
CA HIS A 254 -8.20 12.55 -6.17
C HIS A 254 -9.52 12.17 -5.47
N PRO A 255 -9.49 11.42 -4.36
CA PRO A 255 -10.70 10.82 -3.79
C PRO A 255 -11.67 11.86 -3.22
N LEU A 256 -11.24 13.09 -2.96
CA LEU A 256 -12.10 14.17 -2.47
C LEU A 256 -12.60 15.15 -3.54
N SER A 257 -11.80 15.47 -4.57
CA SER A 257 -12.20 16.44 -5.60
C SER A 257 -12.69 15.78 -6.89
N GLY A 258 -12.39 14.49 -7.06
CA GLY A 258 -12.68 13.74 -8.28
C GLY A 258 -11.86 14.17 -9.50
N GLN A 259 -10.83 15.01 -9.30
CA GLN A 259 -9.94 15.50 -10.36
C GLN A 259 -8.75 14.57 -10.55
N ASP A 260 -8.30 14.40 -11.79
CA ASP A 260 -7.08 13.66 -12.08
C ASP A 260 -5.85 14.46 -11.66
N LYS A 261 -4.94 13.81 -10.94
CA LYS A 261 -3.68 14.39 -10.45
C LYS A 261 -2.51 13.57 -10.99
N SER A 262 -1.46 14.27 -11.37
CA SER A 262 -0.20 13.69 -11.83
C SER A 262 0.96 14.36 -11.12
N PHE A 263 1.88 13.55 -10.61
CA PHE A 263 3.08 14.05 -9.92
C PHE A 263 4.33 13.34 -10.44
N LYS A 264 5.42 14.10 -10.52
CA LYS A 264 6.75 13.54 -10.75
C LYS A 264 7.25 12.90 -9.46
N VAL A 265 7.78 11.70 -9.58
CA VAL A 265 8.42 11.00 -8.46
C VAL A 265 9.82 11.57 -8.25
N LYS A 266 10.15 11.88 -7.00
CA LYS A 266 11.51 12.23 -6.57
C LYS A 266 12.31 10.96 -6.27
N ASP A 267 11.76 10.10 -5.43
CA ASP A 267 12.39 8.84 -5.04
C ASP A 267 11.33 7.75 -4.86
N LEU A 268 11.74 6.50 -5.03
CA LEU A 268 10.88 5.31 -4.94
C LEU A 268 11.65 4.16 -4.27
N SER A 269 10.90 3.38 -3.51
CA SER A 269 11.34 2.13 -2.86
C SER A 269 10.18 1.14 -2.89
N GLY A 270 10.42 -0.11 -2.51
CA GLY A 270 9.34 -1.10 -2.38
C GLY A 270 8.24 -0.69 -1.38
N SER A 271 8.57 0.11 -0.36
CA SER A 271 7.61 0.52 0.67
C SER A 271 6.91 1.86 0.42
N GLY A 272 7.36 2.65 -0.55
CA GLY A 272 6.82 4.01 -0.71
C GLY A 272 7.52 4.89 -1.72
N ILE A 273 6.89 6.04 -1.95
CA ILE A 273 7.14 6.99 -3.04
C ILE A 273 7.24 8.39 -2.45
N SER A 274 8.18 9.21 -2.89
CA SER A 274 8.15 10.65 -2.61
C SER A 274 7.85 11.43 -3.88
N VAL A 275 7.00 12.44 -3.79
CA VAL A 275 6.59 13.27 -4.93
C VAL A 275 6.75 14.76 -4.63
N LYS A 276 6.87 15.55 -5.70
CA LYS A 276 6.89 17.02 -5.63
C LYS A 276 5.55 17.59 -6.08
N GLU A 277 4.99 18.50 -5.29
CA GLU A 277 3.78 19.27 -5.63
C GLU A 277 4.01 20.78 -5.46
N ARG A 278 3.32 21.62 -6.21
CA ARG A 278 3.41 23.08 -6.02
C ARG A 278 2.74 23.50 -4.70
N ALA A 279 3.39 24.38 -3.96
CA ALA A 279 2.93 24.83 -2.64
C ALA A 279 1.57 25.56 -2.68
N ASP A 280 1.32 26.33 -3.74
CA ASP A 280 0.11 27.14 -3.93
C ASP A 280 -1.13 26.31 -4.32
N ARG A 281 -0.92 25.09 -4.83
CA ARG A 281 -1.95 24.19 -5.34
C ARG A 281 -1.85 22.79 -4.73
N SER A 282 -1.35 22.71 -3.50
CA SER A 282 -1.06 21.45 -2.85
C SER A 282 -2.34 20.73 -2.40
N VAL A 283 -2.43 19.46 -2.75
CA VAL A 283 -3.61 18.60 -2.54
C VAL A 283 -3.31 17.36 -1.70
N LEU A 284 -2.03 17.00 -1.53
CA LEU A 284 -1.65 15.87 -0.68
C LEU A 284 -1.51 16.33 0.76
N PHE A 285 -2.20 15.67 1.68
CA PHE A 285 -2.10 15.91 3.11
C PHE A 285 -1.90 14.60 3.86
N ALA A 286 -1.12 14.63 4.93
CA ALA A 286 -0.88 13.45 5.76
C ALA A 286 -2.19 12.81 6.21
N GLY A 287 -2.33 11.51 5.97
CA GLY A 287 -3.49 10.70 6.30
C GLY A 287 -4.38 10.39 5.10
N LEU A 288 -4.25 11.13 3.99
CA LEU A 288 -5.01 10.89 2.76
C LEU A 288 -4.77 9.48 2.22
N LEU A 289 -5.82 8.66 2.21
CA LEU A 289 -5.85 7.36 1.54
C LEU A 289 -6.14 7.55 0.05
N ILE A 290 -5.32 6.95 -0.81
CA ILE A 290 -5.48 6.91 -2.25
C ILE A 290 -5.72 5.45 -2.64
N PRO A 291 -6.98 5.06 -2.92
CA PRO A 291 -7.32 3.67 -3.23
C PRO A 291 -6.62 3.17 -4.50
N ASP A 292 -6.60 4.01 -5.55
CA ASP A 292 -6.08 3.67 -6.87
C ASP A 292 -4.98 4.65 -7.30
N LEU A 293 -3.74 4.38 -6.88
CA LEU A 293 -2.55 5.09 -7.32
C LEU A 293 -1.87 4.32 -8.47
N LYS A 294 -1.81 4.94 -9.64
CA LYS A 294 -1.13 4.41 -10.82
C LYS A 294 0.32 4.87 -10.85
N ILE A 295 1.27 3.95 -10.75
CA ILE A 295 2.71 4.19 -10.98
C ILE A 295 3.00 3.91 -12.45
N THR A 296 3.63 4.84 -13.16
CA THR A 296 4.05 4.66 -14.56
C THR A 296 5.57 4.67 -14.65
N LEU A 297 6.16 3.54 -15.03
CA LEU A 297 7.58 3.36 -15.29
C LEU A 297 7.96 3.85 -16.71
N PRO A 298 9.26 4.02 -17.02
CA PRO A 298 9.72 4.24 -18.39
C PRO A 298 9.17 3.17 -19.35
N GLY A 299 8.90 3.55 -20.61
CA GLY A 299 8.27 2.66 -21.59
C GLY A 299 6.75 2.52 -21.43
N ASN A 300 6.10 3.37 -20.61
CA ASN A 300 4.65 3.41 -20.40
C ASN A 300 4.06 2.14 -19.76
N ASN A 301 4.89 1.36 -19.07
CA ASN A 301 4.43 0.26 -18.24
C ASN A 301 3.84 0.81 -16.94
N SER A 302 2.66 0.36 -16.55
CA SER A 302 1.94 0.96 -15.43
C SER A 302 1.30 -0.07 -14.51
N MET A 303 1.30 0.24 -13.22
CA MET A 303 0.86 -0.65 -12.14
C MET A 303 -0.02 0.13 -11.17
N LEU A 304 -1.00 -0.54 -10.55
CA LEU A 304 -1.93 0.07 -9.59
C LEU A 304 -1.58 -0.35 -8.16
N CYS A 305 -1.68 0.57 -7.22
CA CYS A 305 -1.57 0.27 -5.80
C CYS A 305 -2.48 1.12 -4.94
N LYS A 306 -2.77 0.60 -3.75
CA LYS A 306 -3.33 1.37 -2.66
C LYS A 306 -2.21 2.09 -1.93
N ALA A 307 -2.35 3.38 -1.70
CA ALA A 307 -1.32 4.19 -1.06
C ALA A 307 -1.91 5.13 0.00
N GLN A 308 -1.08 5.56 0.94
CA GLN A 308 -1.46 6.58 1.92
C GLN A 308 -0.37 7.63 2.06
N VAL A 309 -0.76 8.91 2.06
CA VAL A 309 0.16 10.02 2.30
C VAL A 309 0.60 9.99 3.76
N ILE A 310 1.87 9.71 4.04
CA ILE A 310 2.43 9.59 5.40
C ILE A 310 3.06 10.89 5.89
N TYR A 311 3.53 11.74 4.99
CA TYR A 311 3.93 13.11 5.28
C TYR A 311 3.61 14.02 4.10
N SER A 312 3.35 15.28 4.38
CA SER A 312 3.04 16.29 3.37
C SER A 312 3.66 17.64 3.70
N GLY A 313 3.96 18.44 2.69
CA GLY A 313 4.30 19.85 2.91
C GLY A 313 5.71 20.10 3.45
N LYS A 314 6.66 19.18 3.24
CA LYS A 314 8.08 19.46 3.55
C LYS A 314 8.67 20.36 2.46
N ASN A 315 9.34 21.44 2.83
CA ASN A 315 9.98 22.31 1.84
C ASN A 315 11.04 21.54 1.04
N CYS A 316 11.06 21.74 -0.27
CA CYS A 316 12.20 21.29 -1.08
C CYS A 316 13.41 22.17 -0.79
N GLU A 317 14.56 21.55 -0.52
CA GLU A 317 15.84 22.28 -0.51
C GLU A 317 16.07 22.91 -1.90
N ASN A 318 16.34 24.21 -1.93
CA ASN A 318 16.57 25.02 -3.13
C ASN A 318 15.38 25.21 -4.09
N ASP A 319 14.15 24.88 -3.69
CA ASP A 319 12.94 25.07 -4.50
C ASP A 319 11.72 25.44 -3.64
N PRO A 320 11.60 26.70 -3.20
CA PRO A 320 10.56 27.14 -2.26
C PRO A 320 9.14 27.10 -2.88
N GLU A 321 9.00 26.96 -4.20
CA GLU A 321 7.69 26.82 -4.85
C GLU A 321 7.11 25.40 -4.72
N HIS A 322 7.93 24.43 -4.33
CA HIS A 322 7.54 23.02 -4.28
C HIS A 322 7.64 22.42 -2.88
N LEU A 323 6.68 21.55 -2.60
CA LEU A 323 6.58 20.75 -1.39
C LEU A 323 6.84 19.28 -1.72
N LEU A 324 7.48 18.59 -0.78
CA LEU A 324 7.63 17.14 -0.78
C LEU A 324 6.55 16.50 0.07
N SER A 325 5.94 15.48 -0.53
CA SER A 325 4.96 14.61 0.09
C SER A 325 5.37 13.17 -0.12
N GLY A 326 5.29 12.37 0.95
CA GLY A 326 5.65 10.95 0.94
C GLY A 326 4.43 10.08 1.06
N LEU A 327 4.39 9.04 0.25
CA LEU A 327 3.33 8.05 0.19
C LEU A 327 3.92 6.69 0.60
N ALA A 328 3.21 5.98 1.46
CA ALA A 328 3.45 4.56 1.72
C ALA A 328 2.58 3.73 0.79
N ILE A 329 3.15 2.69 0.18
CA ILE A 329 2.38 1.66 -0.51
C ILE A 329 1.74 0.80 0.59
N LEU A 330 0.42 0.62 0.52
CA LEU A 330 -0.33 -0.19 1.48
C LEU A 330 -0.57 -1.60 0.95
N ASP A 331 -0.93 -1.70 -0.32
CA ASP A 331 -1.13 -2.98 -0.97
C ASP A 331 -1.01 -2.85 -2.49
N MET A 332 -0.65 -3.95 -3.16
CA MET A 332 -0.51 -4.02 -4.61
C MET A 332 -0.70 -5.48 -5.07
N ASN A 333 -1.24 -5.68 -6.27
CA ASN A 333 -1.34 -7.01 -6.86
C ASN A 333 0.05 -7.69 -6.95
N PRO A 334 0.22 -8.96 -6.54
CA PRO A 334 1.56 -9.56 -6.36
C PRO A 334 2.44 -9.60 -7.64
N PRO A 335 1.94 -9.98 -8.82
CA PRO A 335 2.68 -9.82 -10.08
C PRO A 335 3.15 -8.38 -10.35
N GLU A 336 2.28 -7.38 -10.17
CA GLU A 336 2.66 -5.97 -10.38
C GLU A 336 3.72 -5.52 -9.38
N TYR A 337 3.57 -5.89 -8.12
CA TYR A 337 4.53 -5.53 -7.08
C TYR A 337 5.90 -6.15 -7.31
N THR A 338 5.92 -7.37 -7.82
CA THR A 338 7.15 -8.06 -8.19
C THR A 338 7.87 -7.34 -9.33
N ARG A 339 7.14 -6.90 -10.36
CA ARG A 339 7.71 -6.09 -11.46
C ARG A 339 8.26 -4.75 -10.97
N LEU A 340 7.59 -4.11 -10.00
CA LEU A 340 8.10 -2.88 -9.38
C LEU A 340 9.42 -3.15 -8.64
N LEU A 341 9.49 -4.21 -7.84
CA LEU A 341 10.70 -4.56 -7.10
C LEU A 341 11.84 -5.01 -8.01
N ASP A 342 11.55 -5.76 -9.08
CA ASP A 342 12.51 -6.13 -10.11
C ASP A 342 13.15 -4.89 -10.73
N TYR A 343 12.33 -3.92 -11.15
CA TYR A 343 12.80 -2.64 -11.67
C TYR A 343 13.72 -1.91 -10.68
N ILE A 344 13.31 -1.79 -9.41
CA ILE A 344 14.11 -1.11 -8.38
C ILE A 344 15.44 -1.84 -8.14
N HIS A 345 15.40 -3.17 -8.05
CA HIS A 345 16.60 -3.98 -7.83
C HIS A 345 17.58 -3.90 -9.01
N TYR A 346 17.07 -3.91 -10.24
CA TYR A 346 17.88 -3.79 -11.46
C TYR A 346 18.56 -2.42 -11.56
N GLU A 347 17.86 -1.35 -11.20
CA GLU A 347 18.43 0.00 -11.19
C GLU A 347 19.53 0.17 -10.12
N ILE A 348 19.42 -0.53 -8.99
CA ILE A 348 20.45 -0.54 -7.93
C ILE A 348 21.65 -1.41 -8.34
N ASP A 349 21.39 -2.62 -8.85
CA ASP A 349 22.40 -3.55 -9.37
C ASP A 349 21.87 -4.26 -10.60
N ASN A 350 22.40 -3.90 -11.78
CA ASN A 350 21.96 -4.43 -13.08
C ASN A 350 22.24 -5.95 -13.27
N ARG A 351 22.86 -6.59 -12.29
CA ARG A 351 23.06 -8.05 -12.22
C ARG A 351 21.93 -8.76 -11.48
N SER A 352 21.13 -8.04 -10.70
CA SER A 352 20.01 -8.55 -9.92
C SER A 352 18.72 -8.55 -10.73
N ASN A 353 18.05 -9.70 -10.82
CA ASN A 353 16.76 -9.84 -11.50
C ASN A 353 15.81 -10.66 -10.62
N ILE A 354 14.57 -10.22 -10.52
CA ILE A 354 13.49 -10.83 -9.75
C ILE A 354 12.36 -11.20 -10.71
N SER A 355 12.11 -12.49 -10.85
CA SER A 355 11.02 -13.02 -11.66
C SER A 355 10.98 -12.53 -13.12
N HIS A 356 12.12 -12.07 -13.64
CA HIS A 356 12.29 -11.77 -15.05
C HIS A 356 12.25 -13.08 -15.86
N SER A 357 11.69 -13.02 -17.08
CA SER A 357 11.76 -14.15 -18.03
C SER A 357 13.23 -14.57 -18.24
N VAL A 358 13.44 -15.89 -18.28
CA VAL A 358 14.78 -16.51 -18.33
C VAL A 358 14.81 -17.57 -19.43
N ASP A 359 15.96 -17.69 -20.09
CA ASP A 359 16.27 -18.86 -20.91
C ASP A 359 16.37 -20.10 -20.02
N THR A 360 15.36 -20.95 -20.06
CA THR A 360 15.29 -22.14 -19.21
C THR A 360 16.33 -23.19 -19.59
N HIS A 361 16.82 -23.21 -20.83
CA HIS A 361 17.95 -24.06 -21.20
C HIS A 361 19.23 -23.62 -20.49
N ALA A 362 19.48 -22.30 -20.42
CA ALA A 362 20.60 -21.75 -19.65
C ALA A 362 20.43 -22.02 -18.14
N LEU A 363 19.21 -21.93 -17.61
CA LEU A 363 18.89 -22.26 -16.22
C LEU A 363 19.18 -23.74 -15.88
N TRP A 364 18.73 -24.67 -16.72
CA TRP A 364 19.00 -26.10 -16.55
C TRP A 364 20.50 -26.38 -16.58
N ARG A 365 21.24 -25.83 -17.55
CA ARG A 365 22.70 -25.94 -17.61
C ARG A 365 23.34 -25.45 -16.30
N PHE A 366 22.92 -24.29 -15.80
CA PHE A 366 23.42 -23.73 -14.54
C PHE A 366 23.15 -24.66 -13.34
N PHE A 367 21.99 -25.29 -13.25
CA PHE A 367 21.69 -26.22 -12.17
C PHE A 367 22.60 -27.47 -12.17
N PHE A 368 22.99 -27.95 -13.34
CA PHE A 368 23.99 -29.02 -13.45
C PHE A 368 25.40 -28.53 -13.11
N GLU A 369 25.84 -27.42 -13.71
CA GLU A 369 27.20 -26.88 -13.53
C GLU A 369 27.49 -26.41 -12.10
N SER A 370 26.48 -25.89 -11.40
CA SER A 370 26.59 -25.51 -9.97
C SER A 370 26.62 -26.72 -9.02
N GLY A 371 26.35 -27.94 -9.51
CA GLY A 371 26.21 -29.14 -8.70
C GLY A 371 24.91 -29.21 -7.90
N PHE A 372 23.94 -28.33 -8.18
CA PHE A 372 22.62 -28.36 -7.54
C PHE A 372 21.83 -29.62 -7.92
N ILE A 373 21.94 -30.05 -9.18
CA ILE A 373 21.47 -31.35 -9.67
C ILE A 373 22.67 -32.31 -9.72
N TYR A 374 22.82 -33.10 -8.66
CA TYR A 374 23.81 -34.18 -8.55
C TYR A 374 23.22 -35.52 -9.04
N PRO A 375 24.04 -36.56 -9.33
CA PRO A 375 23.58 -37.78 -10.00
C PRO A 375 22.36 -38.46 -9.37
N GLU A 376 22.31 -38.60 -8.04
CA GLU A 376 21.17 -39.24 -7.37
C GLU A 376 19.90 -38.37 -7.44
N LYS A 377 20.03 -37.04 -7.49
CA LYS A 377 18.90 -36.14 -7.70
C LYS A 377 18.41 -36.21 -9.14
N TYR A 378 19.32 -36.24 -10.11
CA TYR A 378 18.97 -36.41 -11.51
C TYR A 378 18.19 -37.72 -11.75
N LYS A 379 18.62 -38.82 -11.10
CA LYS A 379 17.90 -40.10 -11.15
C LYS A 379 16.43 -39.99 -10.73
N PHE A 380 16.12 -39.16 -9.74
CA PHE A 380 14.75 -38.91 -9.31
C PHE A 380 13.95 -38.11 -10.35
N LEU A 381 14.58 -37.15 -11.04
CA LEU A 381 13.92 -36.32 -12.05
C LEU A 381 13.71 -37.05 -13.39
N LEU A 382 14.46 -38.12 -13.66
CA LEU A 382 14.42 -38.86 -14.93
C LEU A 382 13.04 -39.45 -15.26
N GLU A 383 12.26 -39.83 -14.25
CA GLU A 383 10.96 -40.49 -14.45
C GLU A 383 9.94 -39.57 -15.15
N ASP A 384 10.08 -38.25 -14.97
CA ASP A 384 9.09 -37.24 -15.40
C ASP A 384 9.76 -36.03 -16.11
N ILE A 385 10.95 -36.21 -16.71
CA ILE A 385 11.83 -35.09 -17.09
C ILE A 385 11.18 -34.07 -18.04
N ASP A 386 10.41 -34.52 -19.03
CA ASP A 386 9.77 -33.61 -19.99
C ASP A 386 8.65 -32.81 -19.32
N ARG A 387 7.82 -33.47 -18.50
CA ARG A 387 6.79 -32.80 -17.69
C ARG A 387 7.39 -31.78 -16.72
N ILE A 388 8.56 -32.09 -16.15
CA ILE A 388 9.28 -31.16 -15.27
C ILE A 388 9.83 -29.97 -16.06
N LYS A 389 10.35 -30.16 -17.27
CA LYS A 389 10.81 -29.02 -18.09
C LYS A 389 9.65 -28.08 -18.43
N ASP A 390 8.52 -28.61 -18.89
CA ASP A 390 7.32 -27.81 -19.19
C ASP A 390 6.82 -27.04 -17.96
N LEU A 391 6.85 -27.69 -16.79
CA LEU A 391 6.51 -27.07 -15.52
C LEU A 391 7.41 -25.87 -15.21
N TYR A 392 8.72 -25.97 -15.47
CA TYR A 392 9.66 -24.88 -15.18
C TYR A 392 9.57 -23.75 -16.20
N ASP A 393 9.33 -24.07 -17.47
CA ASP A 393 9.05 -23.06 -18.49
C ASP A 393 7.87 -22.19 -18.06
N LYS A 394 6.80 -22.83 -17.59
CA LYS A 394 5.63 -22.15 -17.03
C LYS A 394 5.97 -21.33 -15.77
N LEU A 395 6.59 -21.98 -14.78
CA LEU A 395 6.90 -21.39 -13.48
C LEU A 395 7.79 -20.15 -13.58
N TYR A 396 8.75 -20.14 -14.52
CA TYR A 396 9.74 -19.09 -14.66
C TYR A 396 9.39 -18.01 -15.70
N ASN A 397 8.55 -18.32 -16.70
CA ASN A 397 8.24 -17.35 -17.76
C ASN A 397 6.81 -16.78 -17.70
N GLU A 398 5.87 -17.43 -17.01
CA GLU A 398 4.49 -16.92 -16.89
C GLU A 398 4.25 -16.06 -15.64
N GLN A 399 5.28 -15.84 -14.81
CA GLN A 399 5.23 -15.01 -13.59
C GLN A 399 4.03 -15.31 -12.65
N PRO A 400 3.84 -16.57 -12.23
CA PRO A 400 2.68 -16.95 -11.43
C PRO A 400 2.72 -16.31 -10.04
N ALA A 401 1.54 -15.99 -9.49
CA ALA A 401 1.43 -15.35 -8.17
C ALA A 401 2.10 -16.17 -7.05
N ILE A 402 2.17 -17.50 -7.22
CA ILE A 402 2.65 -18.47 -6.23
C ILE A 402 4.18 -18.66 -6.18
N ALA A 403 4.95 -18.11 -7.13
CA ALA A 403 6.40 -18.37 -7.21
C ALA A 403 7.20 -17.11 -7.52
N ARG A 404 8.39 -17.00 -6.94
CA ARG A 404 9.40 -15.98 -7.29
C ARG A 404 10.75 -16.63 -7.49
N HIS A 405 11.54 -16.07 -8.40
CA HIS A 405 12.92 -16.49 -8.62
C HIS A 405 13.83 -15.29 -8.66
N PHE A 406 15.05 -15.49 -8.20
CA PHE A 406 16.07 -14.47 -8.00
C PHE A 406 17.30 -14.93 -8.75
N ILE A 407 17.69 -14.17 -9.77
CA ILE A 407 18.81 -14.51 -10.63
C ILE A 407 19.84 -13.40 -10.51
N TYR A 408 21.06 -13.81 -10.15
CA TYR A 408 22.23 -12.96 -10.29
C TYR A 408 22.99 -13.35 -11.54
N GLN A 409 23.08 -12.42 -12.48
CA GLN A 409 23.67 -12.65 -13.80
C GLN A 409 24.79 -11.66 -14.11
N LYS A 410 25.79 -12.12 -14.86
CA LYS A 410 26.84 -11.27 -15.43
C LYS A 410 27.01 -11.63 -16.89
N GLU A 411 26.99 -10.64 -17.80
CA GLU A 411 27.16 -10.86 -19.24
C GLU A 411 26.19 -11.96 -19.77
N ASN A 412 24.94 -11.92 -19.32
CA ASN A 412 23.88 -12.91 -19.61
C ASN A 412 24.16 -14.35 -19.14
N GLN A 413 25.18 -14.57 -18.31
CA GLN A 413 25.43 -15.85 -17.65
C GLN A 413 24.87 -15.83 -16.23
N ILE A 414 24.08 -16.86 -15.90
CA ILE A 414 23.58 -17.08 -14.54
C ILE A 414 24.76 -17.47 -13.65
N GLN A 415 24.96 -16.71 -12.58
CA GLN A 415 26.01 -16.96 -11.59
C GLN A 415 25.43 -17.39 -10.23
N GLY A 416 24.21 -16.97 -9.93
CA GLY A 416 23.49 -17.34 -8.73
C GLY A 416 21.99 -17.43 -8.97
N HIS A 417 21.35 -18.31 -8.23
CA HIS A 417 19.92 -18.56 -8.31
C HIS A 417 19.34 -18.88 -6.93
N MET A 418 18.11 -18.43 -6.69
CA MET A 418 17.26 -18.89 -5.61
C MET A 418 15.81 -18.74 -6.02
N SER A 419 14.93 -19.59 -5.51
CA SER A 419 13.50 -19.47 -5.71
C SER A 419 12.76 -19.49 -4.39
N MET A 420 11.53 -18.99 -4.43
CA MET A 420 10.57 -19.14 -3.36
C MET A 420 9.21 -19.52 -3.89
N LEU A 421 8.51 -20.39 -3.16
CA LEU A 421 7.19 -20.90 -3.50
C LEU A 421 6.24 -20.67 -2.33
N ARG A 422 5.12 -19.98 -2.55
CA ARG A 422 4.06 -19.85 -1.56
C ARG A 422 3.44 -21.23 -1.34
N SER A 423 3.84 -21.93 -0.29
CA SER A 423 3.47 -23.32 -0.08
C SER A 423 2.28 -23.45 0.88
N TYR A 424 2.10 -22.48 1.77
CA TYR A 424 0.96 -22.39 2.68
C TYR A 424 0.44 -20.96 2.69
N GLU A 425 -0.75 -20.76 3.28
CA GLU A 425 -1.51 -19.52 3.12
C GLU A 425 -0.67 -18.27 3.41
N LYS A 426 0.17 -18.28 4.45
CA LYS A 426 1.00 -17.14 4.87
C LYS A 426 2.51 -17.41 4.78
N SER A 427 2.91 -18.50 4.12
CA SER A 427 4.27 -19.06 4.25
C SER A 427 4.91 -19.38 2.91
N TRP A 428 6.12 -18.86 2.73
CA TRP A 428 6.89 -19.06 1.52
C TRP A 428 8.12 -19.94 1.76
N LEU A 429 8.22 -21.01 0.98
CA LEU A 429 9.33 -21.95 0.97
C LEU A 429 10.48 -21.39 0.15
N LEU A 430 11.61 -21.11 0.78
CA LEU A 430 12.87 -20.85 0.11
C LEU A 430 13.48 -22.16 -0.41
N HIS A 431 13.82 -22.21 -1.69
CA HIS A 431 14.37 -23.39 -2.34
C HIS A 431 15.32 -23.05 -3.49
N HIS A 432 15.97 -24.09 -4.02
CA HIS A 432 16.84 -24.00 -5.20
C HIS A 432 17.98 -22.99 -5.09
N HIS A 433 18.51 -22.81 -3.89
CA HIS A 433 19.68 -21.97 -3.68
C HIS A 433 20.91 -22.61 -4.32
N ALA A 434 21.42 -21.98 -5.36
CA ALA A 434 22.53 -22.45 -6.17
C ALA A 434 23.44 -21.29 -6.57
N ALA A 435 24.73 -21.54 -6.65
CA ALA A 435 25.74 -20.56 -7.06
C ALA A 435 26.83 -21.26 -7.87
N SER A 436 27.35 -20.59 -8.89
CA SER A 436 28.47 -21.10 -9.69
C SER A 436 29.75 -21.10 -8.85
N SER A 437 30.46 -22.22 -8.89
CA SER A 437 31.76 -22.41 -8.25
C SER A 437 32.90 -21.69 -8.96
N ILE A 438 32.67 -21.27 -10.22
CA ILE A 438 33.66 -20.64 -11.10
C ILE A 438 33.56 -19.10 -11.04
N SER A 439 32.35 -18.57 -10.83
CA SER A 439 32.12 -17.13 -10.64
C SER A 439 32.49 -16.67 -9.23
N GLY A 440 32.86 -15.39 -9.08
CA GLY A 440 33.54 -14.82 -7.91
C GLY A 440 32.97 -15.17 -6.52
N GLN A 441 33.80 -14.94 -5.49
CA GLN A 441 33.42 -15.15 -4.09
C GLN A 441 32.13 -14.37 -3.76
N ASN A 442 31.13 -15.07 -3.21
CA ASN A 442 29.88 -14.55 -2.60
C ASN A 442 28.60 -14.52 -3.45
N THR A 443 28.53 -15.04 -4.68
CA THR A 443 27.29 -14.99 -5.48
C THR A 443 26.08 -15.63 -4.78
N GLY A 444 26.28 -16.71 -4.03
CA GLY A 444 25.22 -17.32 -3.22
C GLY A 444 24.70 -16.38 -2.11
N LEU A 445 25.55 -15.51 -1.57
CA LEU A 445 25.16 -14.50 -0.58
C LEU A 445 24.49 -13.29 -1.25
N ASP A 446 24.90 -12.91 -2.45
CA ASP A 446 24.26 -11.83 -3.23
C ASP A 446 22.78 -12.16 -3.49
N VAL A 447 22.47 -13.39 -3.91
CA VAL A 447 21.09 -13.81 -4.14
C VAL A 447 20.30 -13.89 -2.82
N LEU A 448 20.91 -14.33 -1.72
CA LEU A 448 20.26 -14.30 -0.39
C LEU A 448 19.96 -12.87 0.06
N ASN A 449 20.81 -11.91 -0.30
CA ASN A 449 20.56 -10.50 -0.06
C ASN A 449 19.39 -9.98 -0.90
N GLN A 450 19.26 -10.42 -2.16
CA GLN A 450 18.09 -10.09 -2.99
C GLN A 450 16.79 -10.60 -2.37
N VAL A 451 16.75 -11.87 -1.94
CA VAL A 451 15.60 -12.45 -1.24
C VAL A 451 15.30 -11.68 0.05
N GLY A 452 16.33 -11.33 0.83
CA GLY A 452 16.21 -10.50 2.01
C GLY A 452 15.57 -9.15 1.71
N SER A 453 16.10 -8.41 0.75
CA SER A 453 15.58 -7.11 0.32
C SER A 453 14.13 -7.22 -0.18
N PHE A 454 13.83 -8.20 -1.03
CA PHE A 454 12.47 -8.45 -1.51
C PHE A 454 11.50 -8.68 -0.35
N THR A 455 11.82 -9.64 0.53
CA THR A 455 10.95 -10.01 1.65
C THR A 455 10.74 -8.83 2.61
N ASN A 456 11.77 -8.03 2.87
CA ASN A 456 11.68 -6.84 3.72
C ASN A 456 10.70 -5.79 3.18
N ASN A 457 10.69 -5.59 1.85
CA ASN A 457 9.75 -4.71 1.18
C ASN A 457 8.32 -5.28 1.22
N CYS A 458 8.16 -6.60 1.10
CA CYS A 458 6.86 -7.26 1.03
C CYS A 458 6.14 -7.46 2.38
N THR A 459 6.84 -7.44 3.53
CA THR A 459 6.25 -7.77 4.86
C THR A 459 4.97 -7.04 5.28
N HIS A 460 4.65 -5.88 4.69
CA HIS A 460 3.46 -5.09 5.03
C HIS A 460 2.40 -5.08 3.92
N ILE A 461 2.66 -5.82 2.84
CA ILE A 461 1.78 -5.95 1.68
C ILE A 461 0.94 -7.20 1.90
N GLU A 462 -0.32 -7.01 2.31
CA GLU A 462 -1.23 -8.09 2.68
C GLU A 462 -1.41 -9.10 1.54
N SER A 463 -1.54 -8.62 0.29
CA SER A 463 -1.68 -9.48 -0.89
C SER A 463 -0.46 -10.38 -1.16
N MET A 464 0.70 -10.12 -0.55
CA MET A 464 1.89 -10.98 -0.69
C MET A 464 1.84 -12.23 0.20
N HIS A 465 0.99 -12.22 1.24
CA HIS A 465 0.83 -13.34 2.17
C HIS A 465 2.17 -13.90 2.70
N LEU A 466 3.01 -13.00 3.22
CA LEU A 466 4.41 -13.26 3.52
C LEU A 466 4.71 -13.00 5.00
N ASP A 467 4.04 -13.75 5.89
CA ASP A 467 4.28 -13.68 7.34
C ASP A 467 5.48 -14.55 7.71
N PHE A 468 5.64 -15.69 7.05
CA PHE A 468 6.69 -16.66 7.31
C PHE A 468 7.54 -16.97 6.09
N LEU A 469 8.86 -17.04 6.31
CA LEU A 469 9.79 -17.72 5.41
C LEU A 469 10.21 -19.03 6.03
N PHE A 470 10.30 -20.07 5.22
CA PHE A 470 10.81 -21.34 5.70
C PHE A 470 11.67 -22.06 4.67
N CYS A 471 12.51 -22.98 5.12
CA CYS A 471 13.25 -23.89 4.24
C CYS A 471 13.53 -25.21 4.94
N TYR A 472 13.82 -26.23 4.15
CA TYR A 472 14.39 -27.47 4.65
C TYR A 472 15.87 -27.50 4.30
N PHE A 473 16.70 -27.77 5.30
CA PHE A 473 18.13 -27.97 5.09
C PHE A 473 18.63 -29.16 5.90
N ARG A 474 19.83 -29.63 5.59
CA ARG A 474 20.48 -30.71 6.32
C ARG A 474 21.64 -30.14 7.11
N ARG A 475 21.72 -30.44 8.41
CA ARG A 475 22.73 -29.81 9.30
C ARG A 475 24.16 -30.19 8.93
N GLU A 476 24.37 -31.34 8.29
CA GLU A 476 25.69 -31.73 7.77
C GLU A 476 26.19 -30.79 6.64
N ASN A 477 25.26 -30.08 5.96
CA ASN A 477 25.63 -29.08 4.97
C ASN A 477 26.09 -27.80 5.68
N LYS A 478 27.40 -27.56 5.65
CA LYS A 478 28.07 -26.45 6.37
C LYS A 478 27.46 -25.08 6.07
N PHE A 479 27.17 -24.78 4.80
CA PHE A 479 26.66 -23.46 4.41
C PHE A 479 25.23 -23.21 4.92
N PRO A 480 24.20 -24.03 4.58
CA PRO A 480 22.85 -23.85 5.11
C PRO A 480 22.80 -23.87 6.63
N ASN A 481 23.56 -24.74 7.29
CA ASN A 481 23.60 -24.78 8.75
C ASN A 481 24.16 -23.49 9.35
N ARG A 482 25.21 -22.91 8.75
CA ARG A 482 25.75 -21.61 9.17
C ARG A 482 24.77 -20.46 8.89
N MET A 483 24.06 -20.51 7.77
CA MET A 483 23.10 -19.48 7.37
C MET A 483 21.84 -19.52 8.24
N PHE A 484 21.10 -20.63 8.22
CA PHE A 484 19.78 -20.75 8.85
C PHE A 484 19.89 -21.23 10.30
N GLY A 485 20.66 -22.29 10.56
CA GLY A 485 20.89 -22.80 11.92
C GLY A 485 21.57 -21.76 12.82
N GLY A 486 22.69 -21.20 12.35
CA GLY A 486 23.41 -20.14 13.06
C GLY A 486 22.64 -18.83 13.21
N MET A 487 21.59 -18.60 12.41
CA MET A 487 20.68 -17.48 12.61
C MET A 487 19.69 -17.77 13.73
N ALA A 488 19.05 -18.94 13.72
CA ALA A 488 18.14 -19.36 14.78
C ALA A 488 18.84 -19.35 16.15
N GLU A 489 20.08 -19.84 16.22
CA GLU A 489 20.92 -19.79 17.42
C GLU A 489 21.18 -18.36 17.92
N LYS A 490 21.39 -17.40 17.01
CA LYS A 490 21.62 -15.99 17.38
C LYS A 490 20.34 -15.27 17.80
N ILE A 491 19.22 -15.55 17.13
CA ILE A 491 17.92 -15.00 17.49
C ILE A 491 17.50 -15.52 18.86
N ASN A 492 17.79 -16.80 19.15
CA ASN A 492 17.57 -17.45 20.43
C ASN A 492 16.15 -17.25 20.99
N ASP A 493 15.16 -17.28 20.10
CA ASP A 493 13.75 -17.06 20.40
C ASP A 493 12.91 -17.86 19.39
N ARG A 494 12.42 -19.03 19.81
CA ARG A 494 11.67 -19.95 18.95
C ARG A 494 10.35 -19.35 18.43
N SER A 495 9.83 -18.31 19.07
CA SER A 495 8.64 -17.58 18.59
C SER A 495 8.93 -16.65 17.39
N LYS A 496 10.22 -16.37 17.15
CA LYS A 496 10.69 -15.56 16.02
C LYS A 496 11.37 -16.42 14.96
N CYS A 497 12.11 -17.44 15.37
CA CYS A 497 12.81 -18.34 14.47
C CYS A 497 12.96 -19.74 15.10
N SER A 498 12.34 -20.76 14.50
CA SER A 498 12.38 -22.14 15.01
C SER A 498 13.17 -23.08 14.08
N LEU A 499 13.69 -24.14 14.70
CA LEU A 499 14.31 -25.28 14.03
C LEU A 499 13.61 -26.54 14.54
N ASP A 500 13.12 -27.35 13.61
CA ASP A 500 12.36 -28.57 13.90
C ASP A 500 12.94 -29.72 13.04
N ASP A 501 13.45 -30.79 13.66
CA ASP A 501 14.13 -31.88 12.94
C ASP A 501 13.14 -32.99 12.54
N TRP A 502 13.20 -33.38 11.26
CA TRP A 502 12.33 -34.37 10.62
C TRP A 502 13.14 -35.57 10.11
N ALA A 503 12.65 -36.77 10.38
CA ALA A 503 13.12 -37.99 9.71
C ALA A 503 12.53 -38.06 8.30
N TYR A 504 13.37 -38.14 7.28
CA TYR A 504 12.94 -38.26 5.88
C TYR A 504 13.21 -39.65 5.34
N PHE A 505 12.23 -40.20 4.62
CA PHE A 505 12.36 -41.45 3.87
C PHE A 505 11.39 -41.48 2.69
N HIS A 506 11.64 -42.36 1.73
CA HIS A 506 10.66 -42.67 0.70
C HIS A 506 9.78 -43.82 1.14
N PHE A 507 8.46 -43.61 1.16
CA PHE A 507 7.50 -44.68 1.34
C PHE A 507 7.26 -45.36 -0.02
N GLU A 508 7.52 -46.66 -0.10
CA GLU A 508 7.28 -47.44 -1.33
C GLU A 508 5.80 -47.83 -1.39
N GLN A 509 5.13 -47.35 -2.43
CA GLN A 509 3.73 -47.67 -2.69
C GLN A 509 3.67 -49.07 -3.33
N GLU A 510 3.38 -50.07 -2.51
CA GLU A 510 3.03 -51.42 -2.97
C GLU A 510 1.59 -51.47 -3.53
N GLU A 511 1.14 -52.66 -3.97
CA GLU A 511 -0.24 -52.99 -4.36
C GLU A 511 -1.30 -52.23 -3.53
N PRO A 512 -2.44 -51.82 -4.14
CA PRO A 512 -3.43 -50.98 -3.51
C PRO A 512 -3.93 -51.57 -2.17
N ALA A 513 -3.78 -50.81 -1.09
CA ALA A 513 -4.25 -51.19 0.24
C ALA A 513 -5.77 -51.43 0.28
N GLU A 514 -6.17 -52.49 0.99
CA GLU A 514 -7.54 -52.68 1.49
C GLU A 514 -7.97 -51.51 2.41
N LEU A 515 -9.28 -51.42 2.70
CA LEU A 515 -9.86 -50.46 3.64
C LEU A 515 -9.08 -50.46 4.97
N PHE A 516 -8.64 -49.27 5.43
CA PHE A 516 -7.83 -49.12 6.65
C PHE A 516 -8.58 -49.47 7.97
N SER A 517 -9.87 -49.82 7.92
CA SER A 517 -10.65 -50.06 9.13
C SER A 517 -10.34 -51.41 9.79
N SER A 518 -9.83 -51.35 11.02
CA SER A 518 -9.85 -52.48 11.97
C SER A 518 -10.72 -52.10 13.18
N SER A 519 -11.04 -53.07 14.06
CA SER A 519 -11.82 -52.78 15.27
C SER A 519 -11.12 -51.83 16.25
N GLU A 520 -9.79 -51.72 16.17
CA GLU A 520 -8.96 -50.96 17.13
C GLU A 520 -8.46 -49.62 16.56
N TRP A 521 -8.18 -49.58 15.25
CA TRP A 521 -7.59 -48.42 14.56
C TRP A 521 -8.53 -47.81 13.53
N GLN A 522 -8.60 -46.48 13.57
CA GLN A 522 -9.33 -45.67 12.58
C GLN A 522 -8.38 -44.65 11.95
N LEU A 523 -8.49 -44.47 10.64
CA LEU A 523 -7.90 -43.35 9.91
C LEU A 523 -9.04 -42.57 9.27
N ALA A 524 -9.18 -41.30 9.65
CA ALA A 524 -10.24 -40.43 9.19
C ALA A 524 -9.71 -38.99 9.08
N PRO A 525 -10.40 -38.08 8.37
CA PRO A 525 -10.07 -36.66 8.41
C PRO A 525 -9.93 -36.16 9.85
N SER A 526 -8.89 -35.37 10.10
CA SER A 526 -8.66 -34.76 11.42
C SER A 526 -9.78 -33.78 11.75
N THR A 527 -10.23 -33.79 13.00
CA THR A 527 -11.10 -32.76 13.54
C THR A 527 -10.29 -31.54 13.96
N GLU A 528 -10.94 -30.37 14.07
CA GLU A 528 -10.26 -29.18 14.61
C GLU A 528 -9.74 -29.39 16.04
N GLY A 529 -10.43 -30.21 16.85
CA GLY A 529 -9.98 -30.56 18.20
C GLY A 529 -8.64 -31.28 18.17
N GLU A 530 -8.49 -32.27 17.29
CA GLU A 530 -7.23 -33.01 17.13
C GLU A 530 -6.10 -32.14 16.57
N LEU A 531 -6.40 -31.15 15.73
CA LEU A 531 -5.39 -30.19 15.27
C LEU A 531 -4.96 -29.24 16.39
N ARG A 532 -5.88 -28.82 17.27
CA ARG A 532 -5.55 -28.07 18.50
C ARG A 532 -4.74 -28.92 19.50
N ASP A 533 -5.02 -30.22 19.58
CA ASP A 533 -4.24 -31.14 20.40
C ASP A 533 -2.83 -31.34 19.82
N LEU A 534 -2.69 -31.41 18.49
CA LEU A 534 -1.39 -31.43 17.81
C LEU A 534 -0.59 -30.15 18.08
N GLN A 535 -1.22 -28.98 18.01
CA GLN A 535 -0.60 -27.70 18.39
C GLN A 535 -0.14 -27.73 19.85
N SER A 536 -1.01 -28.18 20.76
CA SER A 536 -0.69 -28.29 22.19
C SER A 536 0.44 -29.30 22.47
N PHE A 537 0.50 -30.38 21.69
CA PHE A 537 1.61 -31.33 21.73
C PHE A 537 2.91 -30.66 21.28
N TYR A 538 2.90 -29.97 20.14
CA TYR A 538 4.07 -29.26 19.63
C TYR A 538 4.61 -28.24 20.62
N ASP A 539 3.73 -27.42 21.21
CA ASP A 539 4.10 -26.41 22.21
C ASP A 539 4.75 -26.99 23.46
N ARG A 540 4.36 -28.20 23.87
CA ARG A 540 4.99 -28.92 24.99
C ARG A 540 6.30 -29.60 24.62
N LYS A 541 6.43 -30.11 23.39
CA LYS A 541 7.59 -30.89 22.93
C LYS A 541 8.80 -29.98 22.63
N GLU A 542 8.61 -28.98 21.78
CA GLU A 542 9.66 -28.04 21.39
C GLU A 542 9.15 -26.59 21.27
N GLY A 543 7.89 -26.42 20.85
CA GLY A 543 7.27 -25.14 20.51
C GLY A 543 7.97 -24.42 19.35
N GLY A 544 7.41 -23.28 18.95
CA GLY A 544 8.00 -22.45 17.89
C GLY A 544 7.00 -22.13 16.79
N LEU A 545 7.43 -22.22 15.53
CA LEU A 545 6.69 -21.69 14.38
C LEU A 545 6.19 -22.76 13.41
N MET A 546 6.52 -24.04 13.59
CA MET A 546 6.16 -25.09 12.63
C MET A 546 4.65 -25.18 12.36
N MET A 547 3.81 -25.14 13.39
CA MET A 547 2.36 -25.21 13.22
C MET A 547 1.79 -23.96 12.54
N LYS A 548 2.25 -22.76 12.95
CA LYS A 548 1.89 -21.49 12.29
C LYS A 548 2.28 -21.47 10.81
N ASN A 549 3.46 -22.00 10.50
CA ASN A 549 3.95 -22.12 9.12
C ASN A 549 3.02 -22.96 8.24
N PHE A 550 2.43 -24.03 8.79
CA PHE A 550 1.45 -24.86 8.10
C PHE A 550 0.02 -24.31 8.15
N ASN A 551 -0.17 -23.09 8.67
CA ASN A 551 -1.48 -22.47 8.87
C ASN A 551 -2.41 -23.32 9.73
N LEU A 552 -1.86 -23.87 10.83
CA LEU A 552 -2.59 -24.69 11.81
C LEU A 552 -2.85 -23.95 13.13
N ASP A 553 -2.42 -22.70 13.26
CA ASP A 553 -2.80 -21.88 14.41
C ASP A 553 -4.30 -21.57 14.38
N ASP A 554 -4.93 -21.65 15.56
CA ASP A 554 -6.36 -21.45 15.79
C ASP A 554 -7.33 -22.45 15.12
N GLY A 555 -6.82 -23.53 14.51
CA GLY A 555 -7.65 -24.60 13.93
C GLY A 555 -8.39 -24.21 12.65
N MET A 556 -8.05 -23.06 12.06
CA MET A 556 -8.61 -22.57 10.80
C MET A 556 -7.94 -23.29 9.62
N LEU A 557 -8.74 -23.99 8.81
CA LEU A 557 -8.33 -24.49 7.50
C LEU A 557 -8.25 -23.33 6.49
N ASP A 558 -7.39 -23.48 5.48
CA ASP A 558 -7.09 -22.55 4.38
C ASP A 558 -8.29 -21.68 3.94
N SER A 559 -8.09 -20.37 3.77
CA SER A 559 -9.07 -19.42 3.23
C SER A 559 -9.43 -19.66 1.76
N GLY A 560 -8.79 -20.63 1.10
CA GLY A 560 -9.02 -21.04 -0.28
C GLY A 560 -8.34 -20.14 -1.32
N THR A 561 -7.67 -19.09 -0.85
CA THR A 561 -6.89 -18.12 -1.63
C THR A 561 -5.67 -18.78 -2.25
N LEU A 562 -4.91 -19.57 -1.49
CA LEU A 562 -3.78 -20.34 -2.03
C LEU A 562 -4.21 -21.31 -3.14
N LEU A 563 -5.27 -22.10 -2.89
CA LEU A 563 -5.81 -23.06 -3.86
C LEU A 563 -6.23 -22.37 -5.17
N ARG A 564 -6.87 -21.21 -5.06
CA ARG A 564 -7.28 -20.40 -6.21
C ARG A 564 -6.06 -19.89 -6.98
N ASP A 565 -5.06 -19.33 -6.31
CA ASP A 565 -3.87 -18.78 -6.97
C ASP A 565 -3.07 -19.86 -7.73
N TYR A 566 -3.00 -21.08 -7.16
CA TYR A 566 -2.43 -22.24 -7.84
C TYR A 566 -3.26 -22.62 -9.08
N SER A 567 -4.59 -22.74 -8.94
CA SER A 567 -5.46 -23.10 -10.05
C SER A 567 -5.45 -22.07 -11.17
N GLU A 568 -5.44 -20.77 -10.87
CA GLU A 568 -5.34 -19.67 -11.85
C GLU A 568 -3.99 -19.70 -12.57
N SER A 569 -2.93 -20.10 -11.86
CA SER A 569 -1.61 -20.34 -12.44
C SER A 569 -1.51 -21.72 -13.13
N GLY A 570 -2.59 -22.50 -13.18
CA GLY A 570 -2.66 -23.86 -13.73
C GLY A 570 -1.68 -24.84 -13.09
N PHE A 571 -1.55 -24.78 -11.77
CA PHE A 571 -0.87 -25.74 -10.91
C PHE A 571 -1.86 -26.35 -9.92
N SER A 572 -1.49 -27.49 -9.35
CA SER A 572 -2.27 -28.21 -8.35
C SER A 572 -1.76 -27.91 -6.94
N ARG A 573 -2.70 -27.69 -6.01
CA ARG A 573 -2.42 -27.62 -4.58
C ARG A 573 -3.55 -28.32 -3.83
N ASP A 574 -3.19 -29.13 -2.83
CA ASP A 574 -4.13 -29.68 -1.87
C ASP A 574 -3.41 -29.97 -0.55
N VAL A 575 -4.03 -29.60 0.58
CA VAL A 575 -3.52 -29.87 1.92
C VAL A 575 -4.65 -30.43 2.76
N THR A 576 -4.53 -31.69 3.13
CA THR A 576 -5.53 -32.36 3.98
C THR A 576 -4.88 -33.07 5.14
N PHE A 577 -5.59 -33.14 6.27
CA PHE A 577 -5.10 -33.74 7.50
C PHE A 577 -5.96 -34.94 7.88
N PHE A 578 -5.30 -36.03 8.26
CA PHE A 578 -5.93 -37.26 8.73
C PHE A 578 -5.40 -37.63 10.11
N SER A 579 -6.28 -38.07 11.01
CA SER A 579 -5.90 -38.55 12.33
C SER A 579 -5.93 -40.07 12.35
N LEU A 580 -4.82 -40.67 12.80
CA LEU A 580 -4.70 -42.08 13.10
C LEU A 580 -5.06 -42.28 14.58
N ARG A 581 -6.23 -42.86 14.81
CA ARG A 581 -6.84 -43.00 16.14
C ARG A 581 -6.76 -44.44 16.63
N LYS A 582 -6.47 -44.59 17.92
CA LYS A 582 -6.67 -45.82 18.66
C LYS A 582 -7.77 -45.60 19.70
N SER A 583 -8.84 -46.39 19.64
CA SER A 583 -9.99 -46.26 20.57
C SER A 583 -10.49 -44.81 20.71
N GLY A 584 -10.55 -44.06 19.60
CA GLY A 584 -11.04 -42.67 19.56
C GLY A 584 -10.01 -41.58 19.93
N THR A 585 -8.81 -41.94 20.40
CA THR A 585 -7.75 -40.95 20.71
C THR A 585 -6.74 -40.87 19.56
N ALA A 586 -6.41 -39.65 19.11
CA ALA A 586 -5.41 -39.44 18.06
C ALA A 586 -4.00 -39.79 18.55
N CYS A 587 -3.37 -40.79 17.94
CA CYS A 587 -1.99 -41.17 18.22
C CYS A 587 -1.01 -40.51 17.25
N ALA A 588 -1.45 -40.23 16.02
CA ALA A 588 -0.70 -39.47 15.04
C ALA A 588 -1.63 -38.66 14.13
N VAL A 589 -1.11 -37.58 13.57
CA VAL A 589 -1.75 -36.81 12.50
C VAL A 589 -0.89 -36.93 11.25
N ILE A 590 -1.50 -37.16 10.09
CA ILE A 590 -0.83 -37.25 8.80
C ILE A 590 -1.37 -36.15 7.91
N MET A 591 -0.48 -35.27 7.48
CA MET A 591 -0.75 -34.26 6.47
C MET A 591 -0.42 -34.84 5.10
N VAL A 592 -1.41 -34.83 4.21
CA VAL A 592 -1.26 -35.09 2.78
C VAL A 592 -1.01 -33.73 2.15
N ASP A 593 0.26 -33.47 1.82
CA ASP A 593 0.74 -32.20 1.29
C ASP A 593 1.01 -32.36 -0.20
N LYS A 594 0.09 -31.93 -1.06
CA LYS A 594 0.12 -32.24 -2.49
C LYS A 594 0.34 -31.00 -3.35
N THR A 595 1.29 -31.12 -4.28
CA THR A 595 1.53 -30.20 -5.40
C THR A 595 1.83 -31.01 -6.66
N ASP A 596 2.02 -30.36 -7.80
CA ASP A 596 2.62 -31.03 -8.96
C ASP A 596 3.98 -31.63 -8.60
N ALA A 597 4.21 -32.89 -8.97
CA ALA A 597 5.51 -33.54 -8.75
C ALA A 597 6.60 -32.83 -9.56
N GLY A 598 7.77 -32.63 -8.93
CA GLY A 598 8.90 -31.87 -9.48
C GLY A 598 8.88 -30.37 -9.18
N LEU A 599 7.78 -29.81 -8.66
CA LEU A 599 7.65 -28.36 -8.39
C LEU A 599 8.75 -27.83 -7.47
N ASN A 600 9.14 -28.60 -6.45
CA ASN A 600 10.26 -28.26 -5.55
C ASN A 600 11.56 -29.04 -5.85
N MET A 601 11.60 -29.94 -6.84
CA MET A 601 12.68 -30.93 -7.14
C MET A 601 13.10 -31.87 -6.00
N SER A 602 12.72 -31.58 -4.76
CA SER A 602 12.88 -32.46 -3.60
C SER A 602 11.54 -33.03 -3.13
N ASP A 603 10.45 -32.63 -3.80
CA ASP A 603 9.05 -33.01 -3.55
C ASP A 603 8.60 -32.94 -2.08
N LEU A 604 9.24 -32.06 -1.30
CA LEU A 604 8.85 -31.80 0.09
C LEU A 604 7.51 -31.08 0.21
N THR A 605 6.93 -30.61 -0.89
CA THR A 605 5.57 -30.04 -1.00
C THR A 605 4.59 -30.99 -1.69
N ASN A 606 5.07 -32.15 -2.16
CA ASN A 606 4.30 -33.26 -2.69
C ASN A 606 4.65 -34.53 -1.90
N SER A 607 4.24 -34.58 -0.63
CA SER A 607 4.74 -35.51 0.39
C SER A 607 3.69 -35.85 1.46
N LEU A 608 3.93 -36.94 2.18
CA LEU A 608 3.24 -37.22 3.44
C LEU A 608 4.05 -36.68 4.61
N LYS A 609 3.41 -35.96 5.54
CA LYS A 609 4.03 -35.50 6.78
C LYS A 609 3.33 -36.14 7.98
N LEU A 610 4.04 -37.00 8.68
CA LEU A 610 3.58 -37.75 9.85
C LEU A 610 3.99 -37.03 11.13
N PHE A 611 3.01 -36.57 11.90
CA PHE A 611 3.17 -36.04 13.25
C PHE A 611 2.81 -37.11 14.27
N ILE A 612 3.79 -37.62 15.01
CA ILE A 612 3.66 -38.68 16.00
C ILE A 612 3.40 -38.02 17.36
N ILE A 613 2.18 -38.17 17.89
CA ILE A 613 1.74 -37.53 19.15
C ILE A 613 1.95 -38.49 20.32
N ASN A 614 1.54 -39.75 20.16
CA ASN A 614 1.66 -40.79 21.18
C ASN A 614 2.39 -42.02 20.59
N PRO A 615 3.73 -42.10 20.73
CA PRO A 615 4.52 -43.19 20.15
C PRO A 615 4.33 -44.53 20.85
N LEU A 616 3.87 -44.55 22.11
CA LEU A 616 3.72 -45.79 22.90
C LEU A 616 2.61 -46.69 22.37
N GLU A 617 1.59 -46.08 21.76
CA GLU A 617 0.44 -46.79 21.21
C GLU A 617 0.65 -47.20 19.74
N LEU A 618 1.73 -46.73 19.10
CA LEU A 618 2.00 -46.91 17.68
C LEU A 618 3.06 -47.98 17.43
N ASP A 619 2.95 -48.65 16.30
CA ASP A 619 4.02 -49.46 15.74
C ASP A 619 4.21 -49.16 14.24
N ARG A 620 5.32 -49.67 13.69
CA ARG A 620 5.66 -49.48 12.28
C ARG A 620 4.64 -50.09 11.32
N THR A 621 3.94 -51.15 11.71
CA THR A 621 2.96 -51.84 10.88
C THR A 621 1.72 -50.97 10.68
N VAL A 622 1.20 -50.39 11.77
CA VAL A 622 0.04 -49.50 11.73
C VAL A 622 0.35 -48.25 10.93
N ILE A 623 1.52 -47.63 11.16
CA ILE A 623 1.97 -46.46 10.39
C ILE A 623 2.09 -46.82 8.91
N GLY A 624 2.74 -47.94 8.57
CA GLY A 624 2.90 -48.39 7.18
C GLY A 624 1.57 -48.62 6.47
N ARG A 625 0.57 -49.18 7.15
CA ARG A 625 -0.79 -49.33 6.60
C ARG A 625 -1.45 -47.96 6.34
N ALA A 626 -1.27 -47.00 7.24
CA ALA A 626 -1.87 -45.67 7.11
C ALA A 626 -1.25 -44.90 5.94
N LEU A 627 0.07 -44.95 5.83
CA LEU A 627 0.82 -44.39 4.70
C LEU A 627 0.42 -45.04 3.38
N ARG A 628 0.23 -46.37 3.33
CA ARG A 628 -0.21 -47.07 2.11
C ARG A 628 -1.60 -46.63 1.65
N PHE A 629 -2.53 -46.48 2.59
CA PHE A 629 -3.89 -46.00 2.30
C PHE A 629 -3.89 -44.56 1.79
N LEU A 630 -3.14 -43.67 2.45
CA LEU A 630 -3.06 -42.27 2.01
C LEU A 630 -2.24 -42.09 0.73
N GLY A 631 -1.26 -42.96 0.50
CA GLY A 631 -0.39 -42.94 -0.67
C GLY A 631 -1.14 -43.13 -2.00
N GLN A 632 -2.32 -43.74 -1.98
CA GLN A 632 -3.22 -43.82 -3.15
C GLN A 632 -3.62 -42.45 -3.70
N ARG A 633 -3.46 -41.36 -2.92
CA ARG A 633 -3.71 -39.97 -3.36
C ARG A 633 -2.61 -39.41 -4.27
N TYR A 634 -1.53 -40.15 -4.48
CA TYR A 634 -0.41 -39.84 -5.36
C TYR A 634 -0.34 -40.85 -6.52
N PRO A 635 -1.35 -40.85 -7.42
CA PRO A 635 -1.42 -41.83 -8.50
C PRO A 635 -0.19 -41.74 -9.41
N GLY A 636 0.34 -42.89 -9.81
CA GLY A 636 1.53 -42.99 -10.66
C GLY A 636 2.87 -42.83 -9.94
N GLN A 637 2.90 -42.52 -8.64
CA GLN A 637 4.13 -42.40 -7.86
C GLN A 637 4.41 -43.69 -7.09
N GLY A 638 5.44 -44.44 -7.50
CA GLY A 638 5.88 -45.65 -6.79
C GLY A 638 6.62 -45.37 -5.48
N ARG A 639 7.14 -44.15 -5.32
CA ARG A 639 7.91 -43.73 -4.14
C ARG A 639 7.44 -42.35 -3.69
N ILE A 640 6.86 -42.28 -2.50
CA ILE A 640 6.25 -41.06 -1.96
C ILE A 640 7.19 -40.47 -0.90
N PRO A 641 7.70 -39.25 -1.07
CA PRO A 641 8.47 -38.56 -0.04
C PRO A 641 7.66 -38.46 1.25
N THR A 642 8.26 -38.90 2.36
CA THR A 642 7.60 -38.91 3.67
C THR A 642 8.53 -38.29 4.72
N LEU A 643 7.98 -37.40 5.53
CA LEU A 643 8.65 -36.79 6.67
C LEU A 643 7.94 -37.21 7.96
N ALA A 644 8.69 -37.61 8.99
CA ALA A 644 8.17 -37.93 10.32
C ALA A 644 8.76 -37.01 11.40
N TYR A 645 7.88 -36.46 12.23
CA TYR A 645 8.20 -35.63 13.39
C TYR A 645 7.48 -36.19 14.62
N PRO A 646 8.06 -36.15 15.83
CA PRO A 646 9.46 -35.80 16.12
C PRO A 646 10.48 -36.84 15.65
N LEU A 647 11.73 -36.42 15.44
CA LEU A 647 12.84 -37.31 15.03
C LEU A 647 13.14 -38.42 16.04
N ASP A 648 13.06 -38.14 17.35
CA ASP A 648 13.29 -39.15 18.40
C ASP A 648 12.22 -40.24 18.35
N TYR A 649 10.95 -39.87 18.19
CA TYR A 649 9.86 -40.85 18.06
C TYR A 649 9.97 -41.69 16.79
N ALA A 650 10.40 -41.10 15.67
CA ALA A 650 10.67 -41.86 14.45
C ALA A 650 11.79 -42.92 14.65
N ARG A 651 12.82 -42.59 15.43
CA ARG A 651 13.90 -43.52 15.80
C ARG A 651 13.41 -44.64 16.71
N ASP A 652 12.63 -44.30 17.74
CA ASP A 652 12.09 -45.27 18.69
C ASP A 652 11.17 -46.29 18.00
N LEU A 653 10.35 -45.81 17.05
CA LEU A 653 9.50 -46.64 16.20
C LEU A 653 10.24 -47.37 15.07
N LYS A 654 11.57 -47.16 14.95
CA LYS A 654 12.44 -47.77 13.94
C LYS A 654 11.92 -47.55 12.51
N LEU A 655 11.43 -46.34 12.24
CA LEU A 655 11.08 -45.92 10.89
C LEU A 655 12.36 -45.81 10.04
N PRO A 656 12.27 -46.00 8.70
CA PRO A 656 13.39 -45.72 7.81
C PRO A 656 13.82 -44.25 7.92
N ILE A 657 15.12 -43.99 7.81
CA ILE A 657 15.67 -42.64 7.81
C ILE A 657 16.75 -42.57 6.73
N ASP A 658 16.38 -42.06 5.56
CA ASP A 658 17.32 -41.79 4.46
C ASP A 658 18.12 -40.52 4.76
N LYS A 659 17.45 -39.50 5.30
CA LYS A 659 18.00 -38.17 5.58
C LYS A 659 17.34 -37.58 6.84
N ILE A 660 18.01 -36.61 7.46
CA ILE A 660 17.41 -35.75 8.48
C ILE A 660 17.32 -34.34 7.89
N TYR A 661 16.11 -33.83 7.73
CA TYR A 661 15.88 -32.44 7.35
C TYR A 661 15.53 -31.64 8.59
N THR A 662 16.16 -30.48 8.75
CA THR A 662 15.73 -29.47 9.69
C THR A 662 14.84 -28.48 8.93
N LEU A 663 13.59 -28.34 9.39
CA LEU A 663 12.70 -27.26 9.01
C LEU A 663 13.13 -26.01 9.78
N TRP A 664 13.53 -24.97 9.03
CA TRP A 664 13.77 -23.64 9.56
C TRP A 664 12.59 -22.76 9.21
N VAL A 665 12.05 -22.03 10.19
CA VAL A 665 10.96 -21.06 9.98
C VAL A 665 11.36 -19.74 10.62
N LEU A 666 11.10 -18.63 9.93
CA LEU A 666 11.28 -17.26 10.40
C LEU A 666 9.96 -16.49 10.31
N ASN A 667 9.58 -15.88 11.42
CA ASN A 667 8.55 -14.85 11.45
C ASN A 667 9.14 -13.52 10.95
N LEU A 668 8.60 -12.99 9.87
CA LEU A 668 9.12 -11.79 9.23
C LEU A 668 8.84 -10.49 9.99
N GLU A 669 7.97 -10.49 11.01
CA GLU A 669 7.91 -9.40 11.98
C GLU A 669 9.25 -9.22 12.73
N ALA A 670 10.05 -10.30 12.84
CA ALA A 670 11.39 -10.27 13.42
C ALA A 670 12.50 -10.10 12.35
N GLY A 671 12.15 -9.64 11.14
CA GLY A 671 13.04 -9.57 9.97
C GLY A 671 14.33 -8.76 10.15
N ASP A 672 14.37 -7.76 11.04
CA ASP A 672 15.63 -7.04 11.33
C ASP A 672 16.72 -7.99 11.83
N SER A 673 16.37 -9.07 12.55
CA SER A 673 17.34 -10.06 13.04
C SER A 673 17.99 -10.85 11.89
N TYR A 674 17.26 -11.08 10.80
CA TYR A 674 17.79 -11.70 9.59
C TYR A 674 18.92 -10.85 8.98
N PHE A 675 18.68 -9.55 8.81
CA PHE A 675 19.66 -8.63 8.23
C PHE A 675 20.89 -8.44 9.12
N HIS A 676 20.73 -8.41 10.44
CA HIS A 676 21.87 -8.40 11.35
C HIS A 676 22.80 -9.60 11.15
N HIS A 677 22.22 -10.80 10.97
CA HIS A 677 22.99 -12.00 10.71
C HIS A 677 23.65 -11.97 9.33
N LEU A 678 22.89 -11.56 8.31
CA LEU A 678 23.37 -11.47 6.93
C LEU A 678 24.52 -10.46 6.79
N LYS A 679 24.42 -9.27 7.39
CA LYS A 679 25.47 -8.23 7.39
C LYS A 679 26.78 -8.71 8.03
N LYS A 680 26.72 -9.57 9.06
CA LYS A 680 27.92 -10.17 9.66
C LYS A 680 28.60 -11.18 8.72
N LEU A 681 27.84 -11.81 7.85
CA LEU A 681 28.34 -12.78 6.87
C LEU A 681 28.85 -12.07 5.61
N ILE A 682 28.21 -10.97 5.22
CA ILE A 682 28.58 -10.18 4.06
C ILE A 682 29.29 -8.90 4.51
N ARG A 683 30.62 -8.97 4.62
CA ARG A 683 31.48 -7.84 5.06
C ARG A 683 31.39 -6.57 4.18
N LYS A 684 30.63 -6.59 3.07
CA LYS A 684 30.59 -5.53 2.03
C LYS A 684 29.20 -4.94 1.74
N ILE A 685 28.11 -5.37 2.41
CA ILE A 685 26.79 -4.82 2.13
C ILE A 685 26.49 -3.65 3.07
N HIS A 686 26.32 -2.48 2.48
CA HIS A 686 25.64 -1.35 3.10
C HIS A 686 24.14 -1.56 2.87
N HIS A 687 23.36 -1.48 3.95
CA HIS A 687 21.90 -1.46 3.92
C HIS A 687 21.43 -0.07 4.33
#